data_AF-A0A178U603-F1
#
_entry.id   AF-A0A178U603-F1
#
_cell.length_a   1.000
_cell.length_b   1.000
_cell.length_c   1.000
_cell.angle_alpha   90.00
_cell.angle_beta   90.00
_cell.angle_gamma   90.00
#
_symmetry.space_group_name_H-M   'P 1'
#
loop_
_entity.id
_entity.type
_entity.pdbx_description
1 polymer ?
#
loop_
_entity_poly.entity_id
_entity_poly.type
_entity_poly.pdbx_seq_one_letter_code
_entity_poly.pdbx_strand_id
1 'polypeptide(L)'
;MIGAGMNVARLNMAHGELQDHGDRITRIRQAAGELNALVPILMDIKGPEVRIGKLAEPGELKAGEKLTLTTEIIVGDTRRISVNYANLPSDVKPGNRILIDDGLIELTVDSVTDTEIECVIVNGGMIKSNKGVNLPGIHTSLPGVTERDIMHIKYGVEQKVDIIAPSFVRRAEDIWQIRGMLEELGAPHIQIISKIENQEGVTNLDSIIEASDGIMVARGDLGVEIPVEEVPMIQREMIEKCNRAGKPVIVATHMLDSMQVNPRPTRAEVSDVANAVIQGTDSVMLSGETAAGKYPVESIATMANIAIKAESMLDYTEQFKKRSQVQPATTTEIISQAVVSSSLELGAKAILTPTESGFTARMVSKYRPKAPVIAIAYDDNVLMRLCLLWGVIPVRGEKEESTDAVFASAVHNGRKTGLLTSGDHVVISAGTPIGKAEWEQEDGLCWRELVRLAVCLYELDARRIPQVSYRIEKDFLGDKEVPLEAYYGVQTIRALENFPITGIPVHFELFSALAKVKKAAARANAATHMLPQPIADAIVQAADEVAGGMLADQFIVDSIQGGAGTSINMNMNEVLANRALEIMGHAKGEYFYCNPNNHVNMAQSTNDAVPTALKIAAYQLAHRLLDTLAYLHEAFLAKAAAFDDVIKMGRTHLQDAVPIRLGQEFGAYAAVIGRDRKRIASATAHLLAVNLGATAVGTGLNAKPEYIAEVVRLLAEDLNIPLVSAEDLVDATQNTDAYTELSAALKVCAVNLSKICNDIRMMASGPRTGLSELALPPRQPGSSIMPGKVNPVMAEVVNQTAFQVMGNDHTICLASEAGQFELNVMGPVIALNLLQSLKILRNAVDVFVRFAIEGLEANRERGQSYVKNSFGIVTALNPHLGYEVAAGLVKEALRTGLSIQELILERHLLSKEEMDIILDPMQMTTPGIAGEWLIGRDGEQ
;
A
#
# COMPACT_ATOMS: atom_id res chain seq x y z
N MET A 1 37.28 -1.01 23.21
CA MET A 1 36.65 -0.74 21.90
C MET A 1 35.13 -0.72 22.01
N ILE A 2 34.49 -1.80 22.47
CA ILE A 2 33.03 -1.85 22.73
C ILE A 2 32.57 -0.68 23.61
N GLY A 3 33.14 -0.52 24.81
CA GLY A 3 32.82 0.60 25.70
C GLY A 3 33.18 2.01 25.19
N ALA A 4 33.92 2.11 24.08
CA ALA A 4 34.22 3.38 23.42
C ALA A 4 33.21 3.74 22.31
N GLY A 5 32.27 2.84 21.99
CA GLY A 5 31.21 3.06 21.00
C GLY A 5 31.17 2.08 19.83
N MET A 6 31.96 0.99 19.83
CA MET A 6 31.90 -0.02 18.77
C MET A 6 30.66 -0.91 18.92
N ASN A 7 29.76 -0.87 17.94
CA ASN A 7 28.53 -1.66 17.87
C ASN A 7 28.62 -2.87 16.93
N VAL A 8 29.51 -2.87 15.94
CA VAL A 8 29.74 -3.99 15.01
C VAL A 8 31.24 -4.23 14.87
N ALA A 9 31.67 -5.49 14.88
CA ALA A 9 33.07 -5.86 14.69
C ALA A 9 33.31 -6.40 13.26
N ARG A 10 34.06 -5.66 12.43
CA ARG A 10 34.46 -6.12 11.09
C ARG A 10 35.73 -6.96 11.13
N LEU A 11 35.71 -8.09 10.43
CA LEU A 11 36.86 -8.93 10.15
C LEU A 11 37.10 -8.98 8.64
N ASN A 12 38.22 -8.41 8.19
CA ASN A 12 38.59 -8.40 6.78
C ASN A 12 39.38 -9.67 6.44
N MET A 13 38.79 -10.53 5.61
CA MET A 13 39.33 -11.84 5.21
C MET A 13 40.36 -11.76 4.06
N ALA A 14 40.62 -10.56 3.52
CA ALA A 14 41.72 -10.35 2.58
C ALA A 14 43.10 -10.41 3.26
N HIS A 15 43.14 -10.26 4.59
CA HIS A 15 44.35 -10.28 5.41
C HIS A 15 44.24 -11.28 6.57
N GLY A 16 45.35 -11.87 6.97
CA GLY A 16 45.41 -12.83 8.08
C GLY A 16 44.97 -14.24 7.69
N GLU A 17 45.38 -15.21 8.50
CA GLU A 17 45.02 -16.62 8.33
C GLU A 17 43.67 -16.92 9.02
N LEU A 18 42.98 -17.98 8.58
CA LEU A 18 41.68 -18.35 9.17
C LEU A 18 41.76 -18.57 10.69
N GLN A 19 42.85 -19.15 11.18
CA GLN A 19 43.05 -19.36 12.62
C GLN A 19 43.09 -18.04 13.40
N ASP A 20 43.77 -17.02 12.88
CA ASP A 20 43.85 -15.71 13.54
C ASP A 20 42.48 -15.04 13.66
N HIS A 21 41.63 -15.23 12.64
CA HIS A 21 40.25 -14.73 12.66
C HIS A 21 39.40 -15.46 13.71
N GLY A 22 39.54 -16.78 13.85
CA GLY A 22 38.86 -17.55 14.90
C GLY A 22 39.21 -17.09 16.32
N ASP A 23 40.49 -16.80 16.57
CA ASP A 23 40.95 -16.25 17.85
C ASP A 23 40.35 -14.86 18.12
N ARG A 24 40.24 -14.01 17.09
CA ARG A 24 39.61 -12.68 17.20
C ARG A 24 38.11 -12.79 17.49
N ILE A 25 37.39 -13.67 16.78
CA ILE A 25 35.96 -13.94 16.99
C ILE A 25 35.71 -14.33 18.45
N THR A 26 36.54 -15.23 18.98
CA THR A 26 36.44 -15.68 20.38
C THR A 26 36.62 -14.52 21.36
N ARG A 27 37.66 -13.68 21.16
CA ARG A 27 37.91 -12.51 22.03
C ARG A 27 36.80 -11.46 21.94
N ILE A 28 36.24 -11.23 20.76
CA ILE A 28 35.12 -10.29 20.56
C ILE A 28 33.90 -10.77 21.35
N ARG A 29 33.53 -12.04 21.21
CA ARG A 29 32.39 -12.63 21.93
C ARG A 29 32.58 -12.64 23.44
N GLN A 30 33.80 -12.95 23.90
CA GLN A 30 34.13 -12.89 25.33
C GLN A 30 33.95 -11.47 25.86
N ALA A 31 34.53 -10.46 25.20
CA ALA A 31 34.42 -9.06 25.62
C ALA A 31 32.96 -8.55 25.55
N ALA A 32 32.19 -8.97 24.55
CA ALA A 32 30.77 -8.64 24.43
C ALA A 32 29.96 -9.25 25.60
N GLY A 33 30.22 -10.51 25.95
CA GLY A 33 29.59 -11.18 27.09
C GLY A 33 29.95 -10.54 28.44
N GLU A 34 31.22 -10.19 28.66
CA GLU A 34 31.68 -9.50 29.88
C GLU A 34 31.03 -8.12 30.06
N LEU A 35 30.72 -7.43 28.95
CA LEU A 35 30.07 -6.12 28.95
C LEU A 35 28.55 -6.18 28.81
N ASN A 36 27.97 -7.38 28.69
CA ASN A 36 26.55 -7.60 28.37
C ASN A 36 26.08 -6.76 27.17
N ALA A 37 26.90 -6.71 26.12
CA ALA A 37 26.68 -5.94 24.91
C ALA A 37 26.38 -6.86 23.72
N LEU A 38 25.47 -6.42 22.84
CA LEU A 38 25.21 -7.07 21.55
C LEU A 38 26.17 -6.48 20.51
N VAL A 39 27.07 -7.31 19.99
CA VAL A 39 28.09 -6.90 19.00
C VAL A 39 28.16 -7.94 17.89
N PRO A 40 27.41 -7.76 16.79
CA PRO A 40 27.51 -8.64 15.62
C PRO A 40 28.91 -8.59 14.99
N ILE A 41 29.28 -9.71 14.39
CA ILE A 41 30.52 -9.90 13.65
C ILE A 41 30.21 -9.85 12.15
N LEU A 42 30.82 -8.88 11.48
CA LEU A 42 30.76 -8.70 10.03
C LEU A 42 32.03 -9.26 9.38
N MET A 43 31.87 -10.31 8.60
CA MET A 43 32.95 -10.93 7.83
C MET A 43 33.00 -10.33 6.43
N ASP A 44 34.01 -9.52 6.17
CA ASP A 44 34.26 -8.86 4.88
C ASP A 44 35.13 -9.79 4.02
N ILE A 45 34.50 -10.38 3.00
CA ILE A 45 35.12 -11.37 2.12
C ILE A 45 35.69 -10.70 0.88
N LYS A 46 36.76 -11.30 0.33
CA LYS A 46 37.63 -10.64 -0.63
C LYS A 46 36.98 -10.40 -2.00
N GLY A 47 36.10 -11.29 -2.46
CA GLY A 47 35.46 -11.17 -3.77
C GLY A 47 36.41 -11.39 -4.97
N PRO A 48 35.87 -11.33 -6.20
CA PRO A 48 36.62 -11.47 -7.44
C PRO A 48 37.45 -10.19 -7.71
N GLU A 49 38.78 -10.31 -7.75
CA GLU A 49 39.71 -9.18 -7.96
C GLU A 49 40.75 -9.53 -9.03
N VAL A 50 41.00 -8.60 -9.95
CA VAL A 50 42.08 -8.71 -10.94
C VAL A 50 43.38 -8.21 -10.32
N ARG A 51 44.46 -8.97 -10.51
CA ARG A 51 45.80 -8.67 -10.01
C ARG A 51 46.85 -9.01 -11.04
N ILE A 52 47.94 -8.27 -11.00
CA ILE A 52 49.14 -8.65 -11.74
C ILE A 52 49.88 -9.80 -11.06
N GLY A 53 50.59 -10.61 -11.84
CA GLY A 53 51.35 -11.76 -11.37
C GLY A 53 52.66 -11.38 -10.68
N LYS A 54 53.55 -12.37 -10.58
CA LYS A 54 54.88 -12.18 -9.97
C LYS A 54 55.79 -11.41 -10.93
N LEU A 55 56.49 -10.41 -10.41
CA LEU A 55 57.59 -9.74 -11.09
C LEU A 55 58.92 -10.33 -10.66
N ALA A 56 59.91 -10.34 -11.56
CA ALA A 56 61.27 -10.77 -11.25
C ALA A 56 61.90 -9.88 -10.16
N GLU A 57 61.68 -8.57 -10.26
CA GLU A 57 62.04 -7.56 -9.26
C GLU A 57 61.06 -6.38 -9.34
N PRO A 58 60.88 -5.60 -8.26
CA PRO A 58 60.15 -4.33 -8.33
C PRO A 58 60.75 -3.41 -9.38
N GLY A 59 59.91 -2.78 -10.20
CA GLY A 59 60.36 -1.94 -11.31
C GLY A 59 59.66 -0.59 -11.34
N GLU A 60 60.23 0.36 -12.09
CA GLU A 60 59.63 1.67 -12.32
C GLU A 60 59.04 1.70 -13.74
N LEU A 61 57.74 1.98 -13.85
CA LEU A 61 57.06 2.21 -15.12
C LEU A 61 57.12 3.70 -15.46
N LYS A 62 57.50 4.05 -16.69
CA LYS A 62 57.64 5.45 -17.12
C LYS A 62 56.53 5.85 -18.09
N ALA A 63 55.96 7.04 -17.89
CA ALA A 63 54.95 7.59 -18.77
C ALA A 63 55.46 7.70 -20.23
N GLY A 64 54.61 7.34 -21.19
CA GLY A 64 54.90 7.29 -22.62
C GLY A 64 55.53 5.98 -23.12
N GLU A 65 56.00 5.11 -22.23
CA GLU A 65 56.52 3.79 -22.62
C GLU A 65 55.39 2.77 -22.83
N LYS A 66 55.70 1.67 -23.54
CA LYS A 66 54.77 0.55 -23.77
C LYS A 66 54.89 -0.51 -22.68
N LEU A 67 53.76 -1.06 -22.27
CA LEU A 67 53.64 -2.19 -21.36
C LEU A 67 52.64 -3.21 -21.93
N THR A 68 53.02 -4.48 -21.95
CA THR A 68 52.12 -5.56 -22.35
C THR A 68 51.55 -6.28 -21.13
N LEU A 69 50.22 -6.31 -20.99
CA LEU A 69 49.54 -7.18 -20.04
C LEU A 69 49.21 -8.50 -20.74
N THR A 70 49.57 -9.64 -20.14
CA THR A 70 49.33 -10.97 -20.74
C THR A 70 48.56 -11.91 -19.81
N THR A 71 47.72 -12.76 -20.37
CA THR A 71 47.03 -13.84 -19.63
C THR A 71 47.91 -15.08 -19.47
N GLU A 72 49.08 -15.12 -20.11
CA GLU A 72 50.06 -16.18 -19.90
C GLU A 72 50.68 -16.11 -18.51
N ILE A 73 50.79 -17.25 -17.84
CA ILE A 73 51.40 -17.35 -16.50
C ILE A 73 52.92 -17.25 -16.65
N ILE A 74 53.44 -16.03 -16.53
CA ILE A 74 54.87 -15.72 -16.56
C ILE A 74 55.32 -14.97 -15.31
N VAL A 75 56.63 -15.00 -15.04
CA VAL A 75 57.28 -14.02 -14.15
C VAL A 75 57.56 -12.78 -15.01
N GLY A 76 56.85 -11.70 -14.74
CA GLY A 76 56.91 -10.46 -15.53
C GLY A 76 58.06 -9.53 -15.16
N ASP A 77 58.20 -8.47 -15.96
CA ASP A 77 59.14 -7.36 -15.76
C ASP A 77 58.44 -6.01 -16.07
N THR A 78 59.20 -4.94 -16.27
CA THR A 78 58.62 -3.61 -16.59
C THR A 78 58.07 -3.48 -18.02
N ARG A 79 58.17 -4.52 -18.86
CA ARG A 79 57.70 -4.54 -20.26
C ARG A 79 56.57 -5.51 -20.51
N ARG A 80 56.54 -6.64 -19.80
CA ARG A 80 55.49 -7.67 -19.95
C ARG A 80 55.10 -8.21 -18.58
N ILE A 81 53.82 -8.06 -18.21
CA ILE A 81 53.29 -8.42 -16.90
C ILE A 81 52.09 -9.36 -17.07
N SER A 82 52.09 -10.46 -16.32
CA SER A 82 50.95 -11.38 -16.31
C SER A 82 49.78 -10.82 -15.49
N VAL A 83 48.55 -11.14 -15.88
CA VAL A 83 47.32 -10.83 -15.11
C VAL A 83 46.58 -12.12 -14.78
N ASN A 84 45.95 -12.19 -13.61
CA ASN A 84 45.21 -13.37 -13.15
C ASN A 84 43.79 -13.49 -13.75
N TYR A 85 43.48 -12.76 -14.83
CA TYR A 85 42.15 -12.74 -15.45
C TYR A 85 42.21 -13.15 -16.92
N ALA A 86 41.90 -14.43 -17.18
CA ALA A 86 42.06 -15.04 -18.50
C ALA A 86 41.18 -14.42 -19.59
N ASN A 87 40.01 -13.87 -19.24
CA ASN A 87 39.09 -13.25 -20.20
C ASN A 87 39.36 -11.75 -20.39
N LEU A 88 40.38 -11.17 -19.74
CA LEU A 88 40.66 -9.74 -19.85
C LEU A 88 40.79 -9.26 -21.32
N PRO A 89 41.49 -9.98 -22.24
CA PRO A 89 41.59 -9.54 -23.63
C PRO A 89 40.24 -9.48 -24.37
N SER A 90 39.26 -10.28 -23.95
CA SER A 90 37.91 -10.27 -24.54
C SER A 90 37.04 -9.13 -24.02
N ASP A 91 37.32 -8.64 -22.81
CA ASP A 91 36.51 -7.62 -22.13
C ASP A 91 37.03 -6.19 -22.43
N VAL A 92 38.28 -6.03 -22.88
CA VAL A 92 38.90 -4.72 -23.16
C VAL A 92 39.00 -4.42 -24.65
N LYS A 93 38.97 -3.13 -25.02
CA LYS A 93 39.14 -2.63 -26.38
C LYS A 93 40.12 -1.45 -26.44
N PRO A 94 40.71 -1.14 -27.61
CA PRO A 94 41.52 0.05 -27.79
C PRO A 94 40.83 1.32 -27.27
N GLY A 95 41.59 2.13 -26.53
CA GLY A 95 41.12 3.33 -25.86
C GLY A 95 40.55 3.11 -24.45
N ASN A 96 40.40 1.87 -23.97
CA ASN A 96 40.07 1.63 -22.57
C ASN A 96 41.22 1.99 -21.63
N ARG A 97 40.88 2.36 -20.39
CA ARG A 97 41.82 2.66 -19.31
C ARG A 97 41.97 1.44 -18.41
N ILE A 98 43.19 1.12 -18.02
CA ILE A 98 43.51 0.09 -17.02
C ILE A 98 44.33 0.76 -15.93
N LEU A 99 43.89 0.61 -14.69
CA LEU A 99 44.53 1.19 -13.53
C LEU A 99 45.21 0.11 -12.71
N ILE A 100 46.40 0.39 -12.17
CA ILE A 100 47.16 -0.55 -11.35
C ILE A 100 47.60 0.14 -10.06
N ASP A 101 47.57 -0.61 -8.95
CA ASP A 101 47.98 -0.15 -7.62
C ASP A 101 47.12 1.04 -7.15
N ASP A 102 45.82 0.80 -7.00
CA ASP A 102 44.82 1.77 -6.51
C ASP A 102 44.78 3.07 -7.37
N GLY A 103 45.03 2.94 -8.68
CA GLY A 103 45.03 4.05 -9.62
C GLY A 103 46.33 4.87 -9.66
N LEU A 104 47.37 4.47 -8.92
CA LEU A 104 48.67 5.15 -8.97
C LEU A 104 49.33 5.03 -10.35
N ILE A 105 49.11 3.92 -11.06
CA ILE A 105 49.59 3.68 -12.42
C ILE A 105 48.40 3.64 -13.35
N GLU A 106 48.46 4.41 -14.43
CA GLU A 106 47.40 4.46 -15.46
C GLU A 106 47.95 4.01 -16.80
N LEU A 107 47.22 3.12 -17.45
CA LEU A 107 47.49 2.56 -18.76
C LEU A 107 46.32 2.83 -19.70
N THR A 108 46.61 3.08 -20.98
CA THR A 108 45.60 3.12 -22.05
C THR A 108 45.87 2.00 -23.04
N VAL A 109 44.83 1.21 -23.34
CA VAL A 109 44.91 0.09 -24.29
C VAL A 109 45.12 0.62 -25.70
N ASP A 110 46.19 0.18 -26.36
CA ASP A 110 46.55 0.49 -27.75
C ASP A 110 46.00 -0.58 -28.70
N SER A 111 46.28 -1.85 -28.42
CA SER A 111 45.78 -2.99 -29.20
C SER A 111 45.62 -4.25 -28.34
N VAL A 112 44.81 -5.19 -28.82
CA VAL A 112 44.48 -6.43 -28.10
C VAL A 112 44.59 -7.61 -29.05
N THR A 113 45.14 -8.71 -28.54
CA THR A 113 45.23 -10.03 -29.19
C THR A 113 44.55 -11.08 -28.29
N ASP A 114 44.62 -12.36 -28.65
CA ASP A 114 43.99 -13.43 -27.85
C ASP A 114 44.54 -13.54 -26.41
N THR A 115 45.83 -13.23 -26.19
CA THR A 115 46.49 -13.38 -24.89
C THR A 115 47.27 -12.15 -24.41
N GLU A 116 47.41 -11.11 -25.25
CA GLU A 116 48.18 -9.91 -24.95
C GLU A 116 47.38 -8.63 -25.19
N ILE A 117 47.56 -7.67 -24.29
CA ILE A 117 46.98 -6.33 -24.32
C ILE A 117 48.15 -5.35 -24.31
N GLU A 118 48.41 -4.72 -25.45
CA GLU A 118 49.42 -3.67 -25.54
C GLU A 118 48.84 -2.37 -24.97
N CYS A 119 49.55 -1.78 -24.01
CA CYS A 119 49.16 -0.53 -23.38
C CYS A 119 50.26 0.54 -23.52
N VAL A 120 49.84 1.79 -23.54
CA VAL A 120 50.71 2.95 -23.32
C VAL A 120 50.57 3.39 -21.86
N ILE A 121 51.69 3.57 -21.17
CA ILE A 121 51.70 4.08 -19.80
C ILE A 121 51.38 5.57 -19.84
N VAL A 122 50.26 5.97 -19.26
CA VAL A 122 49.85 7.38 -19.13
C VAL A 122 50.48 7.99 -17.89
N ASN A 123 50.32 7.31 -16.74
CA ASN A 123 50.94 7.68 -15.48
C ASN A 123 51.82 6.54 -14.97
N GLY A 124 53.11 6.83 -14.80
CA GLY A 124 54.10 5.86 -14.35
C GLY A 124 54.18 5.75 -12.83
N GLY A 125 54.93 4.76 -12.34
CA GLY A 125 55.09 4.54 -10.91
C GLY A 125 55.87 3.27 -10.59
N MET A 126 56.18 3.09 -9.31
CA MET A 126 56.82 1.87 -8.82
C MET A 126 55.81 0.71 -8.80
N ILE A 127 56.09 -0.35 -9.54
CA ILE A 127 55.26 -1.56 -9.58
C ILE A 127 55.90 -2.70 -8.78
N LYS A 128 55.08 -3.47 -8.07
CA LYS A 128 55.46 -4.67 -7.30
C LYS A 128 54.56 -5.84 -7.69
N SER A 129 54.91 -7.06 -7.33
CA SER A 129 54.07 -8.24 -7.58
C SER A 129 52.70 -8.14 -6.88
N ASN A 130 51.68 -8.78 -7.47
CA ASN A 130 50.34 -8.97 -6.87
C ASN A 130 49.53 -7.69 -6.60
N LYS A 131 49.84 -6.59 -7.31
CA LYS A 131 49.07 -5.35 -7.23
C LYS A 131 47.70 -5.49 -7.90
N GLY A 132 46.70 -4.82 -7.34
CA GLY A 132 45.34 -4.78 -7.86
C GLY A 132 45.29 -4.10 -9.23
N VAL A 133 44.39 -4.57 -10.07
CA VAL A 133 44.08 -4.01 -11.39
C VAL A 133 42.61 -3.63 -11.41
N ASN A 134 42.34 -2.37 -11.72
CA ASN A 134 41.02 -1.77 -11.79
C ASN A 134 40.68 -1.47 -13.25
N LEU A 135 39.40 -1.59 -13.61
CA LEU A 135 38.95 -1.56 -15.01
C LEU A 135 37.79 -0.56 -15.21
N PRO A 136 38.04 0.76 -15.06
CA PRO A 136 37.00 1.78 -15.11
C PRO A 136 36.21 1.73 -16.43
N GLY A 137 34.89 1.59 -16.31
CA GLY A 137 33.96 1.61 -17.45
C GLY A 137 34.00 0.36 -18.33
N ILE A 138 34.59 -0.75 -17.86
CA ILE A 138 34.63 -2.04 -18.56
C ILE A 138 33.69 -3.03 -17.88
N HIS A 139 32.81 -3.68 -18.65
CA HIS A 139 32.00 -4.79 -18.17
C HIS A 139 32.84 -6.06 -18.10
N THR A 140 32.90 -6.68 -16.92
CA THR A 140 33.77 -7.83 -16.68
C THR A 140 32.99 -9.15 -16.65
N SER A 141 33.52 -10.17 -17.31
CA SER A 141 33.00 -11.55 -17.31
C SER A 141 33.46 -12.39 -16.10
N LEU A 142 34.00 -11.77 -15.04
CA LEU A 142 34.43 -12.47 -13.82
C LEU A 142 33.24 -13.19 -13.15
N PRO A 143 33.47 -14.34 -12.48
CA PRO A 143 32.44 -14.96 -11.66
C PRO A 143 32.05 -14.06 -10.47
N GLY A 144 30.79 -14.10 -10.06
CA GLY A 144 30.29 -13.31 -8.92
C GLY A 144 30.84 -13.76 -7.56
N VAL A 145 31.11 -15.06 -7.42
CA VAL A 145 31.64 -15.68 -6.20
C VAL A 145 32.83 -16.57 -6.58
N THR A 146 33.97 -16.40 -5.91
CA THR A 146 35.18 -17.21 -6.15
C THR A 146 35.21 -18.46 -5.26
N GLU A 147 36.04 -19.47 -5.60
CA GLU A 147 36.26 -20.64 -4.73
C GLU A 147 36.74 -20.26 -3.31
N ARG A 148 37.53 -19.17 -3.21
CA ARG A 148 37.98 -18.64 -1.94
C ARG A 148 36.83 -18.02 -1.14
N ASP A 149 35.92 -17.31 -1.80
CA ASP A 149 34.73 -16.78 -1.14
C ASP A 149 33.84 -17.91 -0.61
N ILE A 150 33.69 -19.01 -1.37
CA ILE A 150 32.99 -20.22 -0.91
C ILE A 150 33.62 -20.78 0.37
N MET A 151 34.95 -20.88 0.41
CA MET A 151 35.68 -21.32 1.61
C MET A 151 35.44 -20.37 2.79
N HIS A 152 35.52 -19.06 2.58
CA HIS A 152 35.29 -18.08 3.63
C HIS A 152 33.84 -18.10 4.14
N ILE A 153 32.84 -18.24 3.26
CA ILE A 153 31.42 -18.33 3.65
C ILE A 153 31.21 -19.56 4.54
N LYS A 154 31.73 -20.73 4.15
CA LYS A 154 31.66 -21.95 4.98
C LYS A 154 32.30 -21.74 6.35
N TYR A 155 33.49 -21.15 6.37
CA TYR A 155 34.17 -20.81 7.62
C TYR A 155 33.36 -19.83 8.49
N GLY A 156 32.74 -18.81 7.88
CA GLY A 156 31.87 -17.87 8.59
C GLY A 156 30.67 -18.54 9.24
N VAL A 157 30.02 -19.47 8.53
CA VAL A 157 28.90 -20.28 9.07
C VAL A 157 29.37 -21.14 10.24
N GLU A 158 30.51 -21.83 10.09
CA GLU A 158 31.11 -22.63 11.18
C GLU A 158 31.41 -21.77 12.43
N GLN A 159 31.92 -20.56 12.20
CA GLN A 159 32.19 -19.59 13.26
C GLN A 159 30.95 -18.85 13.76
N LYS A 160 29.76 -19.04 13.16
CA LYS A 160 28.50 -18.35 13.47
C LYS A 160 28.57 -16.82 13.35
N VAL A 161 29.18 -16.31 12.29
CA VAL A 161 29.19 -14.86 12.03
C VAL A 161 27.78 -14.36 11.72
N ASP A 162 27.50 -13.08 11.98
CA ASP A 162 26.16 -12.52 11.86
C ASP A 162 25.92 -11.89 10.48
N ILE A 163 26.99 -11.37 9.86
CA ILE A 163 26.93 -10.61 8.61
C ILE A 163 28.09 -11.05 7.71
N ILE A 164 27.82 -11.21 6.40
CA ILE A 164 28.83 -11.37 5.35
C ILE A 164 28.74 -10.18 4.41
N ALA A 165 29.89 -9.58 4.10
CA ALA A 165 29.99 -8.48 3.16
C ALA A 165 30.79 -8.91 1.91
N PRO A 166 30.12 -9.34 0.82
CA PRO A 166 30.80 -9.63 -0.44
C PRO A 166 31.34 -8.35 -1.09
N SER A 167 32.60 -8.43 -1.53
CA SER A 167 33.28 -7.37 -2.31
C SER A 167 32.97 -7.50 -3.81
N PHE A 168 33.09 -6.39 -4.53
CA PHE A 168 32.93 -6.24 -5.98
C PHE A 168 31.59 -6.76 -6.52
N VAL A 169 30.51 -6.53 -5.76
CA VAL A 169 29.15 -6.93 -6.19
C VAL A 169 28.74 -6.08 -7.39
N ARG A 170 28.36 -6.76 -8.49
CA ARG A 170 28.02 -6.10 -9.77
C ARG A 170 26.55 -6.25 -10.14
N ARG A 171 25.88 -7.29 -9.65
CA ARG A 171 24.49 -7.63 -10.02
C ARG A 171 23.79 -8.44 -8.93
N ALA A 172 22.46 -8.54 -9.04
CA ALA A 172 21.61 -9.24 -8.07
C ALA A 172 21.92 -10.76 -7.99
N GLU A 173 22.31 -11.37 -9.12
CA GLU A 173 22.60 -12.80 -9.22
C GLU A 173 23.77 -13.22 -8.33
N ASP A 174 24.76 -12.35 -8.15
CA ASP A 174 25.91 -12.61 -7.26
C ASP A 174 25.43 -12.79 -5.81
N ILE A 175 24.38 -12.05 -5.41
CA ILE A 175 23.79 -12.10 -4.07
C ILE A 175 22.90 -13.32 -3.90
N TRP A 176 22.08 -13.64 -4.89
CA TRP A 176 21.25 -14.85 -4.86
C TRP A 176 22.09 -16.12 -4.81
N GLN A 177 23.26 -16.13 -5.47
CA GLN A 177 24.22 -17.23 -5.34
C GLN A 177 24.69 -17.41 -3.89
N ILE A 178 25.10 -16.32 -3.22
CA ILE A 178 25.52 -16.38 -1.81
C ILE A 178 24.35 -16.76 -0.91
N ARG A 179 23.14 -16.26 -1.18
CA ARG A 179 21.92 -16.58 -0.43
C ARG A 179 21.61 -18.08 -0.48
N GLY A 180 21.59 -18.67 -1.67
CA GLY A 180 21.35 -20.10 -1.85
C GLY A 180 22.40 -20.96 -1.11
N MET A 181 23.66 -20.54 -1.13
CA MET A 181 24.71 -21.22 -0.35
C MET A 181 24.48 -21.15 1.16
N LEU A 182 24.03 -20.00 1.68
CA LEU A 182 23.71 -19.86 3.11
C LEU A 182 22.51 -20.73 3.51
N GLU A 183 21.52 -20.86 2.62
CA GLU A 183 20.37 -21.76 2.81
C GLU A 183 20.80 -23.23 2.83
N GLU A 184 21.63 -23.67 1.87
CA GLU A 184 22.21 -25.01 1.83
C GLU A 184 23.04 -25.34 3.07
N LEU A 185 23.72 -24.35 3.64
CA LEU A 185 24.51 -24.48 4.86
C LEU A 185 23.67 -24.32 6.15
N GLY A 186 22.35 -24.15 6.05
CA GLY A 186 21.45 -24.03 7.21
C GLY A 186 21.58 -22.72 7.99
N ALA A 187 22.11 -21.66 7.36
CA ALA A 187 22.36 -20.36 7.96
C ALA A 187 21.66 -19.17 7.25
N PRO A 188 20.35 -19.25 6.91
CA PRO A 188 19.64 -18.18 6.18
C PRO A 188 19.48 -16.88 6.99
N HIS A 189 19.79 -16.91 8.30
CA HIS A 189 19.70 -15.76 9.18
C HIS A 189 20.86 -14.76 9.00
N ILE A 190 22.00 -15.19 8.44
CA ILE A 190 23.19 -14.37 8.20
C ILE A 190 22.86 -13.30 7.15
N GLN A 191 23.13 -12.03 7.49
CA GLN A 191 22.83 -10.91 6.59
C GLN A 191 23.89 -10.76 5.51
N ILE A 192 23.47 -10.35 4.31
CA ILE A 192 24.37 -10.01 3.20
C ILE A 192 24.40 -8.48 3.01
N ILE A 193 25.56 -7.88 3.28
CA ILE A 193 25.81 -6.45 3.03
C ILE A 193 26.68 -6.29 1.80
N SER A 194 26.08 -5.98 0.66
CA SER A 194 26.82 -5.90 -0.61
C SER A 194 27.67 -4.64 -0.67
N LYS A 195 28.96 -4.82 -0.94
CA LYS A 195 29.89 -3.70 -1.11
C LYS A 195 29.84 -3.21 -2.54
N ILE A 196 29.52 -1.92 -2.71
CA ILE A 196 29.55 -1.28 -4.03
C ILE A 196 30.89 -0.58 -4.19
N GLU A 197 31.70 -1.15 -5.07
CA GLU A 197 33.11 -0.80 -5.28
C GLU A 197 33.42 -0.43 -6.73
N ASN A 198 32.47 -0.59 -7.66
CA ASN A 198 32.70 -0.35 -9.09
C ASN A 198 31.47 0.27 -9.79
N GLN A 199 31.69 0.79 -11.00
CA GLN A 199 30.67 1.46 -11.81
C GLN A 199 29.48 0.58 -12.17
N GLU A 200 29.69 -0.72 -12.40
CA GLU A 200 28.63 -1.67 -12.74
C GLU A 200 27.67 -1.88 -11.57
N GLY A 201 28.21 -2.02 -10.35
CA GLY A 201 27.42 -2.07 -9.12
C GLY A 201 26.64 -0.77 -8.87
N VAL A 202 27.19 0.40 -9.22
CA VAL A 202 26.45 1.68 -9.18
C VAL A 202 25.31 1.68 -10.19
N THR A 203 25.56 1.18 -11.40
CA THR A 203 24.55 1.14 -12.48
C THR A 203 23.39 0.21 -12.13
N ASN A 204 23.69 -0.94 -11.52
CA ASN A 204 22.72 -1.97 -11.13
C ASN A 204 22.22 -1.80 -9.68
N LEU A 205 22.43 -0.63 -9.08
CA LEU A 205 22.23 -0.41 -7.65
C LEU A 205 20.81 -0.78 -7.16
N ASP A 206 19.76 -0.47 -7.93
CA ASP A 206 18.38 -0.74 -7.50
C ASP A 206 18.10 -2.25 -7.38
N SER A 207 18.56 -3.09 -8.32
CA SER A 207 18.37 -4.56 -8.25
C SER A 207 19.26 -5.21 -7.18
N ILE A 208 20.47 -4.68 -6.98
CA ILE A 208 21.36 -5.10 -5.88
C ILE A 208 20.72 -4.77 -4.53
N ILE A 209 20.19 -3.54 -4.36
CA ILE A 209 19.47 -3.16 -3.15
C ILE A 209 18.32 -4.11 -2.89
N GLU A 210 17.56 -4.52 -3.91
CA GLU A 210 16.45 -5.47 -3.75
C GLU A 210 16.91 -6.85 -3.24
N ALA A 211 18.02 -7.38 -3.74
CA ALA A 211 18.55 -8.71 -3.38
C ALA A 211 19.34 -8.74 -2.04
N SER A 212 19.99 -7.64 -1.65
CA SER A 212 20.81 -7.56 -0.42
C SER A 212 20.01 -7.30 0.85
N ASP A 213 20.59 -7.57 2.02
CA ASP A 213 20.01 -7.11 3.30
C ASP A 213 20.38 -5.65 3.61
N GLY A 214 21.45 -5.14 3.00
CA GLY A 214 21.93 -3.77 3.11
C GLY A 214 23.11 -3.54 2.16
N ILE A 215 23.60 -2.30 2.11
CA ILE A 215 24.68 -1.90 1.21
C ILE A 215 25.84 -1.28 1.99
N MET A 216 27.06 -1.49 1.52
CA MET A 216 28.25 -0.77 1.98
C MET A 216 28.80 0.09 0.85
N VAL A 217 28.90 1.40 1.10
CA VAL A 217 29.58 2.36 0.24
C VAL A 217 31.09 2.27 0.52
N ALA A 218 31.81 1.56 -0.35
CA ALA A 218 33.24 1.33 -0.21
C ALA A 218 34.01 2.35 -1.08
N ARG A 219 34.22 3.53 -0.50
CA ARG A 219 34.68 4.74 -1.20
C ARG A 219 36.11 4.66 -1.72
N GLY A 220 36.97 3.88 -1.06
CA GLY A 220 38.35 3.64 -1.47
C GLY A 220 38.41 3.05 -2.87
N ASP A 221 37.90 1.82 -3.02
CA ASP A 221 37.87 1.11 -4.31
C ASP A 221 36.97 1.82 -5.33
N LEU A 222 35.81 2.32 -4.89
CA LEU A 222 34.90 3.06 -5.77
C LEU A 222 35.57 4.30 -6.36
N GLY A 223 36.33 5.07 -5.58
CA GLY A 223 37.04 6.26 -6.06
C GLY A 223 38.17 5.99 -7.05
N VAL A 224 38.56 4.73 -7.24
CA VAL A 224 39.47 4.29 -8.31
C VAL A 224 38.69 3.97 -9.60
N GLU A 225 37.49 3.40 -9.47
CA GLU A 225 36.67 2.92 -10.59
C GLU A 225 35.81 4.02 -11.26
N ILE A 226 35.50 5.10 -10.55
CA ILE A 226 34.71 6.23 -11.04
C ILE A 226 35.42 7.56 -10.81
N PRO A 227 35.06 8.65 -11.51
CA PRO A 227 35.63 9.98 -11.25
C PRO A 227 35.48 10.36 -9.76
N VAL A 228 36.57 10.79 -9.13
CA VAL A 228 36.61 11.06 -7.69
C VAL A 228 35.62 12.15 -7.26
N GLU A 229 35.35 13.11 -8.14
CA GLU A 229 34.35 14.16 -7.95
C GLU A 229 32.90 13.65 -7.93
N GLU A 230 32.62 12.46 -8.48
CA GLU A 230 31.29 11.85 -8.49
C GLU A 230 31.00 11.03 -7.22
N VAL A 231 32.05 10.53 -6.54
CA VAL A 231 31.93 9.68 -5.34
C VAL A 231 30.99 10.27 -4.28
N PRO A 232 31.04 11.58 -3.92
CA PRO A 232 30.12 12.15 -2.93
C PRO A 232 28.65 12.11 -3.37
N MET A 233 28.37 12.28 -4.66
CA MET A 233 27.01 12.24 -5.21
C MET A 233 26.47 10.81 -5.24
N ILE A 234 27.31 9.85 -5.63
CA ILE A 234 26.94 8.43 -5.67
C ILE A 234 26.76 7.87 -4.26
N GLN A 235 27.61 8.24 -3.29
CA GLN A 235 27.39 7.93 -1.87
C GLN A 235 26.00 8.40 -1.42
N ARG A 236 25.65 9.66 -1.73
CA ARG A 236 24.35 10.22 -1.37
C ARG A 236 23.20 9.45 -2.03
N GLU A 237 23.32 9.12 -3.31
CA GLU A 237 22.32 8.33 -4.04
C GLU A 237 22.11 6.95 -3.40
N MET A 238 23.20 6.24 -3.07
CA MET A 238 23.14 4.95 -2.37
C MET A 238 22.42 5.06 -1.04
N ILE A 239 22.78 6.06 -0.23
CA ILE A 239 22.15 6.29 1.07
C ILE A 239 20.66 6.59 0.90
N GLU A 240 20.27 7.45 -0.03
CA GLU A 240 18.87 7.80 -0.29
C GLU A 240 18.05 6.59 -0.78
N LYS A 241 18.60 5.77 -1.69
CA LYS A 241 17.94 4.57 -2.20
C LYS A 241 17.80 3.47 -1.14
N CYS A 242 18.84 3.21 -0.34
CA CYS A 242 18.78 2.26 0.78
C CYS A 242 17.78 2.71 1.86
N ASN A 243 17.82 3.99 2.22
CA ASN A 243 16.83 4.61 3.10
C ASN A 243 15.42 4.44 2.56
N ARG A 244 15.22 4.63 1.24
CA ARG A 244 13.91 4.44 0.62
C ARG A 244 13.46 2.98 0.65
N ALA A 245 14.36 2.02 0.51
CA ALA A 245 14.06 0.59 0.64
C ALA A 245 13.92 0.13 2.10
N GLY A 246 14.27 0.96 3.09
CA GLY A 246 14.33 0.56 4.49
C GLY A 246 15.43 -0.46 4.78
N LYS A 247 16.53 -0.44 4.01
CA LYS A 247 17.68 -1.34 4.18
C LYS A 247 18.89 -0.56 4.74
N PRO A 248 19.64 -1.12 5.71
CA PRO A 248 20.80 -0.45 6.29
C PRO A 248 21.87 -0.13 5.25
N VAL A 249 22.48 1.05 5.41
CA VAL A 249 23.63 1.48 4.60
C VAL A 249 24.81 1.84 5.47
N ILE A 250 25.98 1.31 5.11
CA ILE A 250 27.27 1.54 5.77
C ILE A 250 28.12 2.42 4.88
N VAL A 251 28.65 3.53 5.41
CA VAL A 251 29.70 4.31 4.72
C VAL A 251 31.05 3.90 5.30
N ALA A 252 31.93 3.40 4.43
CA ALA A 252 33.22 2.82 4.80
C ALA A 252 34.38 3.51 4.08
N THR A 253 35.60 3.23 4.58
CA THR A 253 36.92 3.68 4.08
C THR A 253 37.16 5.19 4.21
N HIS A 254 38.40 5.59 4.49
CA HIS A 254 38.84 6.99 4.61
C HIS A 254 37.97 7.88 5.54
N MET A 255 37.40 7.33 6.61
CA MET A 255 36.53 8.08 7.51
C MET A 255 37.32 8.87 8.56
N LEU A 256 38.38 8.30 9.14
CA LEU A 256 39.29 8.97 10.08
C LEU A 256 40.75 8.51 9.83
N ASP A 257 41.12 8.35 8.55
CA ASP A 257 42.34 7.67 8.11
C ASP A 257 43.61 8.20 8.77
N SER A 258 43.71 9.52 8.93
CA SER A 258 44.85 10.16 9.57
C SER A 258 45.07 9.70 11.02
N MET A 259 44.05 9.14 11.68
CA MET A 259 44.14 8.61 13.03
C MET A 259 44.87 7.27 13.16
N GLN A 260 45.22 6.63 12.04
CA GLN A 260 46.14 5.50 12.05
C GLN A 260 47.50 5.88 12.68
N VAL A 261 47.96 7.11 12.43
CA VAL A 261 49.26 7.60 12.88
C VAL A 261 49.18 8.81 13.81
N ASN A 262 48.06 9.52 13.83
CA ASN A 262 47.82 10.71 14.66
C ASN A 262 46.71 10.48 15.71
N PRO A 263 46.75 11.12 16.89
CA PRO A 263 45.71 10.96 17.91
C PRO A 263 44.43 11.76 17.62
N ARG A 264 44.38 12.54 16.52
CA ARG A 264 43.25 13.40 16.15
C ARG A 264 43.07 13.42 14.63
N PRO A 265 41.83 13.46 14.15
CA PRO A 265 41.56 13.54 12.72
C PRO A 265 41.71 14.98 12.20
N THR A 266 41.77 15.10 10.88
CA THR A 266 41.66 16.38 10.17
C THR A 266 40.24 16.94 10.24
N ARG A 267 40.08 18.23 9.94
CA ARG A 267 38.73 18.84 9.88
C ARG A 267 37.90 18.34 8.70
N ALA A 268 38.57 17.95 7.61
CA ALA A 268 37.92 17.35 6.45
C ALA A 268 37.28 16.01 6.81
N GLU A 269 38.03 15.11 7.45
CA GLU A 269 37.52 13.81 7.91
C GLU A 269 36.36 13.96 8.91
N VAL A 270 36.47 14.89 9.86
CA VAL A 270 35.35 15.18 10.78
C VAL A 270 34.09 15.62 10.03
N SER A 271 34.24 16.50 9.04
CA SER A 271 33.12 16.96 8.22
C SER A 271 32.54 15.83 7.36
N ASP A 272 33.39 14.94 6.86
CA ASP A 272 33.00 13.81 6.02
C ASP A 272 32.14 12.80 6.79
N VAL A 273 32.61 12.39 7.98
CA VAL A 273 31.83 11.55 8.91
C VAL A 273 30.50 12.21 9.27
N ALA A 274 30.52 13.50 9.63
CA ALA A 274 29.30 14.22 9.99
C ALA A 274 28.29 14.28 8.81
N ASN A 275 28.78 14.49 7.59
CA ASN A 275 27.93 14.53 6.40
C ASN A 275 27.31 13.17 6.09
N ALA A 276 28.06 12.06 6.20
CA ALA A 276 27.51 10.71 6.03
C ALA A 276 26.36 10.43 7.00
N VAL A 277 26.51 10.85 8.26
CA VAL A 277 25.45 10.75 9.29
C VAL A 277 24.26 11.64 8.94
N ILE A 278 24.47 12.89 8.53
CA ILE A 278 23.38 13.82 8.15
C ILE A 278 22.61 13.34 6.92
N GLN A 279 23.30 12.70 5.95
CA GLN A 279 22.66 12.06 4.79
C GLN A 279 21.77 10.88 5.19
N GLY A 280 21.96 10.35 6.40
CA GLY A 280 21.15 9.29 7.00
C GLY A 280 21.73 7.91 6.80
N THR A 281 23.07 7.77 6.84
CA THR A 281 23.71 6.45 6.93
C THR A 281 23.35 5.75 8.24
N ASP A 282 23.21 4.43 8.23
CA ASP A 282 22.92 3.66 9.45
C ASP A 282 24.17 3.38 10.27
N SER A 283 25.32 3.23 9.60
CA SER A 283 26.61 3.00 10.25
C SER A 283 27.77 3.64 9.50
N VAL A 284 28.79 4.03 10.27
CA VAL A 284 30.07 4.53 9.78
C VAL A 284 31.17 3.55 10.19
N MET A 285 32.10 3.26 9.28
CA MET A 285 33.05 2.17 9.46
C MET A 285 34.51 2.64 9.44
N LEU A 286 35.26 2.22 10.47
CA LEU A 286 36.71 2.33 10.53
C LEU A 286 37.38 1.14 9.83
N SER A 287 38.60 1.34 9.34
CA SER A 287 39.41 0.35 8.63
C SER A 287 40.77 0.18 9.32
N GLY A 288 41.82 0.82 8.78
CA GLY A 288 43.19 0.68 9.30
C GLY A 288 43.37 1.26 10.70
N GLU A 289 42.56 2.26 11.05
CA GLU A 289 42.59 2.97 12.34
C GLU A 289 42.47 2.03 13.53
N THR A 290 41.58 1.04 13.42
CA THR A 290 41.33 0.03 14.48
C THR A 290 42.12 -1.25 14.28
N ALA A 291 42.47 -1.60 13.03
CA ALA A 291 43.13 -2.85 12.70
C ALA A 291 44.65 -2.82 12.94
N ALA A 292 45.31 -1.71 12.60
CA ALA A 292 46.77 -1.54 12.67
C ALA A 292 47.20 -0.14 13.15
N GLY A 293 46.26 0.76 13.43
CA GLY A 293 46.53 2.12 13.88
C GLY A 293 47.05 2.20 15.31
N LYS A 294 47.72 3.32 15.61
CA LYS A 294 48.29 3.61 16.95
C LYS A 294 47.24 4.01 17.99
N TYR A 295 46.06 4.47 17.55
CA TYR A 295 45.03 5.05 18.42
C TYR A 295 43.64 4.42 18.18
N PRO A 296 43.49 3.10 18.30
CA PRO A 296 42.28 2.41 17.85
C PRO A 296 41.07 2.70 18.75
N VAL A 297 41.27 2.90 20.06
CA VAL A 297 40.18 3.22 21.00
C VAL A 297 39.73 4.67 20.84
N GLU A 298 40.69 5.59 20.69
CA GLU A 298 40.43 7.02 20.47
C GLU A 298 39.75 7.27 19.13
N SER A 299 40.10 6.48 18.09
CA SER A 299 39.43 6.56 16.78
C SER A 299 37.95 6.20 16.89
N ILE A 300 37.62 5.12 17.59
CA ILE A 300 36.22 4.72 17.85
C ILE A 300 35.49 5.80 18.64
N ALA A 301 36.08 6.26 19.75
CA ALA A 301 35.47 7.31 20.58
C ALA A 301 35.25 8.61 19.79
N THR A 302 36.19 8.97 18.91
CA THR A 302 36.09 10.14 18.05
C THR A 302 34.97 9.98 17.03
N MET A 303 34.90 8.83 16.34
CA MET A 303 33.83 8.52 15.40
C MET A 303 32.45 8.61 16.06
N ALA A 304 32.29 7.97 17.23
CA ALA A 304 31.04 7.97 18.00
C ALA A 304 30.63 9.40 18.41
N ASN A 305 31.58 10.21 18.89
CA ASN A 305 31.33 11.60 19.26
C ASN A 305 30.90 12.47 18.07
N ILE A 306 31.50 12.25 16.88
CA ILE A 306 31.10 12.97 15.66
C ILE A 306 29.67 12.58 15.29
N ALA A 307 29.33 11.28 15.29
CA ALA A 307 27.99 10.81 14.96
C ALA A 307 26.93 11.38 15.91
N ILE A 308 27.12 11.27 17.22
CA ILE A 308 26.21 11.84 18.24
C ILE A 308 26.04 13.35 18.03
N LYS A 309 27.15 14.06 17.73
CA LYS A 309 27.08 15.51 17.53
C LYS A 309 26.35 15.88 16.24
N ALA A 310 26.55 15.14 15.16
CA ALA A 310 25.86 15.35 13.88
C ALA A 310 24.35 15.10 14.02
N GLU A 311 23.94 14.02 14.70
CA GLU A 311 22.53 13.70 14.97
C GLU A 311 21.84 14.79 15.79
N SER A 312 22.55 15.40 16.76
CA SER A 312 21.98 16.50 17.57
C SER A 312 21.60 17.76 16.78
N MET A 313 22.08 17.90 15.55
CA MET A 313 21.80 19.04 14.67
C MET A 313 20.60 18.80 13.74
N LEU A 314 20.03 17.59 13.73
CA LEU A 314 18.95 17.23 12.81
C LEU A 314 17.59 17.77 13.26
N ASP A 315 16.85 18.39 12.34
CA ASP A 315 15.41 18.61 12.50
C ASP A 315 14.65 17.34 12.09
N TYR A 316 14.40 16.48 13.08
CA TYR A 316 13.68 15.22 12.89
C TYR A 316 12.26 15.41 12.33
N THR A 317 11.61 16.54 12.59
CA THR A 317 10.25 16.80 12.07
C THR A 317 10.30 17.11 10.58
N GLU A 318 11.26 17.94 10.16
CA GLU A 318 11.46 18.25 8.75
C GLU A 318 11.91 17.02 7.96
N GLN A 319 12.84 16.24 8.51
CA GLN A 319 13.30 15.01 7.88
C GLN A 319 12.19 13.97 7.72
N PHE A 320 11.37 13.78 8.76
CA PHE A 320 10.22 12.88 8.69
C PHE A 320 9.26 13.30 7.56
N LYS A 321 8.89 14.58 7.49
CA LYS A 321 8.01 15.11 6.43
C LYS A 321 8.58 14.86 5.03
N LYS A 322 9.87 15.13 4.83
CA LYS A 322 10.57 14.87 3.55
C LYS A 322 10.54 13.39 3.18
N ARG A 323 10.83 12.50 4.13
CA ARG A 323 10.86 11.05 3.91
C ARG A 323 9.47 10.49 3.62
N SER A 324 8.44 10.92 4.35
CA SER A 324 7.06 10.45 4.18
C SER A 324 6.43 10.85 2.84
N GLN A 325 6.85 11.97 2.24
CA GLN A 325 6.33 12.43 0.96
C GLN A 325 6.78 11.59 -0.25
N VAL A 326 7.89 10.87 -0.13
CA VAL A 326 8.53 10.16 -1.26
C VAL A 326 8.13 8.67 -1.29
N GLN A 327 7.48 8.16 -0.24
CA GLN A 327 7.14 6.74 -0.12
C GLN A 327 5.77 6.40 -0.74
N PRO A 328 5.61 5.22 -1.34
CA PRO A 328 4.31 4.73 -1.79
C PRO A 328 3.38 4.46 -0.60
N ALA A 329 2.07 4.63 -0.81
CA ALA A 329 1.06 4.48 0.22
C ALA A 329 0.68 2.99 0.44
N THR A 330 1.59 2.22 1.04
CA THR A 330 1.28 0.85 1.52
C THR A 330 0.88 0.87 3.00
N THR A 331 0.18 -0.16 3.48
CA THR A 331 -0.25 -0.27 4.89
C THR A 331 0.94 -0.16 5.85
N THR A 332 2.02 -0.90 5.58
CA THR A 332 3.25 -0.87 6.40
C THR A 332 3.88 0.52 6.47
N GLU A 333 3.90 1.25 5.34
CA GLU A 333 4.45 2.60 5.28
C GLU A 333 3.56 3.58 6.06
N ILE A 334 2.25 3.56 5.86
CA ILE A 334 1.30 4.44 6.57
C ILE A 334 1.38 4.24 8.08
N ILE A 335 1.47 3.00 8.54
CA ILE A 335 1.55 2.69 9.97
C ILE A 335 2.88 3.14 10.56
N SER A 336 3.99 2.85 9.88
CA SER A 336 5.31 3.30 10.32
C SER A 336 5.38 4.83 10.39
N GLN A 337 4.76 5.51 9.42
CA GLN A 337 4.59 6.97 9.45
C GLN A 337 3.74 7.43 10.62
N ALA A 338 2.60 6.79 10.89
CA ALA A 338 1.74 7.14 12.02
C ALA A 338 2.45 6.98 13.36
N VAL A 339 3.25 5.92 13.52
CA VAL A 339 4.07 5.67 14.72
C VAL A 339 5.10 6.78 14.92
N VAL A 340 5.84 7.14 13.87
CA VAL A 340 6.87 8.19 13.94
C VAL A 340 6.22 9.57 14.16
N SER A 341 5.12 9.89 13.46
CA SER A 341 4.37 11.14 13.66
C SER A 341 3.87 11.26 15.09
N SER A 342 3.23 10.20 15.61
CA SER A 342 2.74 10.15 16.99
C SER A 342 3.89 10.34 17.99
N SER A 343 5.05 9.73 17.73
CA SER A 343 6.22 9.87 18.61
C SER A 343 6.75 11.31 18.66
N LEU A 344 6.71 12.02 17.53
CA LEU A 344 7.14 13.41 17.41
C LEU A 344 6.13 14.36 18.07
N GLU A 345 4.84 14.17 17.81
CA GLU A 345 3.76 15.03 18.33
C GLU A 345 3.60 14.89 19.85
N LEU A 346 3.76 13.68 20.38
CA LEU A 346 3.65 13.41 21.82
C LEU A 346 4.96 13.65 22.58
N GLY A 347 6.06 13.92 21.88
CA GLY A 347 7.38 13.99 22.50
C GLY A 347 7.76 12.68 23.20
N ALA A 348 7.41 11.54 22.61
CA ALA A 348 7.60 10.22 23.19
C ALA A 348 9.08 9.97 23.51
N LYS A 349 9.34 9.34 24.66
CA LYS A 349 10.68 9.02 25.14
C LYS A 349 11.31 7.85 24.37
N ALA A 350 10.50 6.92 23.90
CA ALA A 350 10.90 5.81 23.05
C ALA A 350 9.72 5.30 22.19
N ILE A 351 10.06 4.59 21.12
CA ILE A 351 9.12 3.76 20.37
C ILE A 351 9.44 2.30 20.71
N LEU A 352 8.45 1.54 21.18
CA LEU A 352 8.61 0.13 21.50
C LEU A 352 8.13 -0.71 20.31
N THR A 353 8.99 -1.59 19.81
CA THR A 353 8.65 -2.48 18.68
C THR A 353 8.91 -3.94 19.03
N PRO A 354 7.93 -4.67 19.59
CA PRO A 354 7.98 -6.12 19.66
C PRO A 354 8.06 -6.71 18.25
N THR A 355 9.05 -7.54 17.99
CA THR A 355 9.33 -8.02 16.63
C THR A 355 9.91 -9.42 16.63
N GLU A 356 9.37 -10.29 15.78
CA GLU A 356 9.85 -11.65 15.58
C GLU A 356 10.95 -11.71 14.52
N SER A 357 10.82 -10.97 13.42
CA SER A 357 11.80 -10.97 12.31
C SER A 357 12.75 -9.77 12.28
N GLY A 358 12.46 -8.74 13.09
CA GLY A 358 13.10 -7.42 13.05
C GLY A 358 12.44 -6.42 12.07
N PHE A 359 11.45 -6.87 11.29
CA PHE A 359 10.84 -6.07 10.21
C PHE A 359 10.19 -4.77 10.71
N THR A 360 9.39 -4.83 11.77
CA THR A 360 8.70 -3.64 12.32
C THR A 360 9.69 -2.57 12.77
N ALA A 361 10.73 -2.98 13.51
CA ALA A 361 11.77 -2.06 13.97
C ALA A 361 12.49 -1.38 12.80
N ARG A 362 12.80 -2.14 11.74
CA ARG A 362 13.40 -1.64 10.50
C ARG A 362 12.52 -0.63 9.79
N MET A 363 11.23 -0.93 9.62
CA MET A 363 10.30 -0.03 8.94
C MET A 363 10.03 1.26 9.72
N VAL A 364 10.06 1.22 11.05
CA VAL A 364 9.99 2.43 11.89
C VAL A 364 11.31 3.22 11.80
N SER A 365 12.46 2.57 11.94
CA SER A 365 13.80 3.19 11.86
C SER A 365 14.07 3.90 10.53
N LYS A 366 13.51 3.38 9.43
CA LYS A 366 13.53 3.99 8.08
C LYS A 366 13.17 5.48 8.08
N TYR A 367 12.22 5.88 8.93
CA TYR A 367 11.71 7.25 9.04
C TYR A 367 12.53 8.14 9.97
N ARG A 368 13.62 7.62 10.55
CA ARG A 368 14.54 8.33 11.45
C ARG A 368 13.81 9.06 12.59
N PRO A 369 13.03 8.36 13.43
CA PRO A 369 12.34 8.99 14.55
C PRO A 369 13.34 9.65 15.52
N LYS A 370 12.95 10.76 16.13
CA LYS A 370 13.74 11.38 17.21
C LYS A 370 13.85 10.47 18.44
N ALA A 371 12.75 9.77 18.75
CA ALA A 371 12.69 8.82 19.83
C ALA A 371 13.44 7.53 19.45
N PRO A 372 14.30 6.98 20.32
CA PRO A 372 14.95 5.69 20.05
C PRO A 372 13.90 4.58 19.90
N VAL A 373 14.18 3.65 19.00
CA VAL A 373 13.35 2.46 18.75
C VAL A 373 13.87 1.31 19.61
N ILE A 374 13.20 1.01 20.70
CA ILE A 374 13.53 -0.16 21.52
C ILE A 374 12.86 -1.37 20.89
N ALA A 375 13.66 -2.23 20.26
CA ALA A 375 13.17 -3.42 19.55
C ALA A 375 13.27 -4.65 20.45
N ILE A 376 12.12 -5.23 20.79
CA ILE A 376 12.04 -6.38 21.69
C ILE A 376 11.93 -7.65 20.84
N ALA A 377 12.95 -8.51 20.89
CA ALA A 377 12.99 -9.78 20.19
C ALA A 377 13.45 -10.91 21.11
N TYR A 378 12.99 -12.13 20.86
CA TYR A 378 13.33 -13.31 21.67
C TYR A 378 14.43 -14.19 21.03
N ASP A 379 14.65 -14.08 19.72
CA ASP A 379 15.70 -14.79 18.98
C ASP A 379 17.00 -13.95 18.96
N ASP A 380 18.10 -14.55 19.41
CA ASP A 380 19.41 -13.92 19.45
C ASP A 380 19.91 -13.51 18.05
N ASN A 381 19.57 -14.27 17.00
CA ASN A 381 19.93 -13.90 15.62
C ASN A 381 19.20 -12.62 15.17
N VAL A 382 17.98 -12.43 15.66
CA VAL A 382 17.17 -11.23 15.37
C VAL A 382 17.73 -10.03 16.12
N LEU A 383 18.20 -10.21 17.36
CA LEU A 383 18.88 -9.14 18.11
C LEU A 383 20.16 -8.68 17.40
N MET A 384 20.96 -9.60 16.87
CA MET A 384 22.21 -9.27 16.18
C MET A 384 21.98 -8.47 14.90
N ARG A 385 20.98 -8.82 14.08
CA ARG A 385 20.65 -8.04 12.85
C ARG A 385 20.12 -6.63 13.13
N LEU A 386 19.44 -6.44 14.26
CA LEU A 386 18.86 -5.16 14.63
C LEU A 386 19.95 -4.14 15.02
N CYS A 387 21.13 -4.59 15.44
CA CYS A 387 22.24 -3.74 15.86
C CYS A 387 22.79 -2.82 14.74
N LEU A 388 22.55 -3.16 13.47
CA LEU A 388 23.00 -2.36 12.33
C LEU A 388 22.02 -1.23 11.97
N LEU A 389 20.79 -1.26 12.48
CA LEU A 389 19.75 -0.31 12.12
C LEU A 389 19.90 0.99 12.92
N TRP A 390 19.79 2.13 12.24
CA TRP A 390 19.89 3.42 12.89
C TRP A 390 18.83 3.61 13.99
N GLY A 391 19.24 4.13 15.16
CA GLY A 391 18.32 4.48 16.25
C GLY A 391 17.61 3.29 16.89
N VAL A 392 17.95 2.04 16.53
CA VAL A 392 17.37 0.83 17.12
C VAL A 392 18.23 0.33 18.27
N ILE A 393 17.58 0.03 19.40
CA ILE A 393 18.17 -0.56 20.59
C ILE A 393 17.56 -1.95 20.76
N PRO A 394 18.27 -3.02 20.38
CA PRO A 394 17.76 -4.39 20.54
C PRO A 394 17.76 -4.80 22.02
N VAL A 395 16.65 -5.39 22.46
CA VAL A 395 16.43 -5.85 23.83
C VAL A 395 15.89 -7.27 23.79
N ARG A 396 16.52 -8.16 24.55
CA ARG A 396 16.05 -9.54 24.71
C ARG A 396 14.74 -9.55 25.49
N GLY A 397 13.68 -10.04 24.85
CA GLY A 397 12.36 -10.26 25.42
C GLY A 397 12.03 -11.73 25.65
N GLU A 398 10.81 -11.97 26.11
CA GLU A 398 10.22 -13.30 26.29
C GLU A 398 9.20 -13.56 25.17
N LYS A 399 8.97 -14.83 24.83
CA LYS A 399 7.97 -15.21 23.83
C LYS A 399 6.59 -15.23 24.48
N GLU A 400 5.67 -14.43 23.96
CA GLU A 400 4.33 -14.23 24.51
C GLU A 400 3.28 -14.71 23.49
N GLU A 401 2.19 -15.31 23.97
CA GLU A 401 1.16 -15.93 23.12
C GLU A 401 -0.02 -14.99 22.78
N SER A 402 -0.12 -13.83 23.44
CA SER A 402 -1.19 -12.86 23.21
C SER A 402 -0.68 -11.45 22.95
N THR A 403 -1.40 -10.67 22.16
CA THR A 403 -1.03 -9.29 21.79
C THR A 403 -0.91 -8.38 23.02
N ASP A 404 -1.80 -8.54 24.01
CA ASP A 404 -1.74 -7.74 25.25
C ASP A 404 -0.52 -8.11 26.11
N ALA A 405 -0.17 -9.40 26.19
CA ALA A 405 1.04 -9.86 26.86
C ALA A 405 2.29 -9.32 26.14
N VAL A 406 2.29 -9.29 24.80
CA VAL A 406 3.36 -8.70 23.99
C VAL A 406 3.54 -7.21 24.33
N PHE A 407 2.45 -6.43 24.44
CA PHE A 407 2.55 -5.01 24.81
C PHE A 407 3.02 -4.79 26.25
N ALA A 408 2.52 -5.56 27.21
CA ALA A 408 2.97 -5.50 28.60
C ALA A 408 4.45 -5.88 28.72
N SER A 409 4.87 -6.94 28.02
CA SER A 409 6.25 -7.40 27.94
C SER A 409 7.15 -6.37 27.25
N ALA A 410 6.66 -5.68 26.22
CA ALA A 410 7.37 -4.58 25.56
C ALA A 410 7.71 -3.45 26.53
N VAL A 411 6.72 -3.01 27.33
CA VAL A 411 6.90 -1.95 28.32
C VAL A 411 7.84 -2.41 29.43
N HIS A 412 7.66 -3.63 29.94
CA HIS A 412 8.52 -4.20 30.98
C HIS A 412 9.98 -4.29 30.54
N ASN A 413 10.24 -4.88 29.38
CA ASN A 413 11.58 -5.00 28.82
C ASN A 413 12.15 -3.63 28.40
N GLY A 414 11.32 -2.72 27.91
CA GLY A 414 11.69 -1.32 27.68
C GLY A 414 12.19 -0.63 28.95
N ARG A 415 11.54 -0.85 30.11
CA ARG A 415 11.99 -0.27 31.40
C ARG A 415 13.31 -0.87 31.90
N LYS A 416 13.58 -2.15 31.63
CA LYS A 416 14.86 -2.78 31.99
C LYS A 416 16.07 -2.12 31.34
N THR A 417 15.89 -1.38 30.23
CA THR A 417 16.97 -0.63 29.57
C THR A 417 17.48 0.55 30.40
N GLY A 418 16.70 1.03 31.38
CA GLY A 418 17.01 2.25 32.12
C GLY A 418 16.72 3.56 31.36
N LEU A 419 16.23 3.48 30.11
CA LEU A 419 15.88 4.65 29.29
C LEU A 419 14.47 5.19 29.57
N LEU A 420 13.63 4.38 30.23
CA LEU A 420 12.23 4.67 30.50
C LEU A 420 11.95 4.69 32.00
N THR A 421 11.28 5.75 32.45
CA THR A 421 10.82 5.97 33.82
C THR A 421 9.30 6.11 33.87
N SER A 422 8.72 6.04 35.07
CA SER A 422 7.26 6.19 35.22
C SER A 422 6.84 7.61 34.85
N GLY A 423 5.83 7.74 34.00
CA GLY A 423 5.34 9.03 33.49
C GLY A 423 5.91 9.43 32.12
N ASP A 424 6.85 8.67 31.56
CA ASP A 424 7.30 8.87 30.18
C ASP A 424 6.23 8.41 29.17
N HIS A 425 6.00 9.19 28.11
CA HIS A 425 5.16 8.76 26.99
C HIS A 425 5.95 7.82 26.07
N VAL A 426 5.34 6.72 25.65
CA VAL A 426 5.90 5.80 24.67
C VAL A 426 4.87 5.49 23.58
N VAL A 427 5.35 5.18 22.38
CA VAL A 427 4.51 4.70 21.27
C VAL A 427 4.85 3.24 21.03
N ILE A 428 3.86 2.36 20.88
CA ILE A 428 4.09 0.93 20.66
C ILE A 428 3.56 0.52 19.29
N SER A 429 4.35 -0.29 18.57
CA SER A 429 4.00 -0.82 17.25
C SER A 429 4.40 -2.29 17.14
N ALA A 430 3.46 -3.18 16.84
CA ALA A 430 3.67 -4.63 16.75
C ALA A 430 2.99 -5.23 15.51
N GLY A 431 3.67 -6.14 14.79
CA GLY A 431 3.12 -6.87 13.64
C GLY A 431 2.61 -8.26 14.00
N THR A 432 1.50 -8.69 13.38
CA THR A 432 1.01 -10.09 13.37
C THR A 432 1.59 -10.87 12.17
N PRO A 433 1.99 -12.16 12.26
CA PRO A 433 1.49 -13.20 13.17
C PRO A 433 2.58 -13.84 14.03
N ILE A 434 2.42 -13.79 15.36
CA ILE A 434 3.26 -14.55 16.30
C ILE A 434 2.72 -15.98 16.33
N GLY A 435 3.43 -16.94 15.73
CA GLY A 435 3.10 -18.37 15.91
C GLY A 435 3.17 -19.34 14.73
N LYS A 436 3.45 -18.94 13.47
CA LYS A 436 3.80 -19.88 12.39
C LYS A 436 4.65 -19.22 11.29
N ALA A 437 5.93 -19.55 11.26
CA ALA A 437 6.79 -19.37 10.09
C ALA A 437 7.55 -20.68 9.85
N GLU A 438 6.88 -21.65 9.22
CA GLU A 438 7.55 -22.74 8.52
C GLU A 438 7.60 -22.37 7.04
N TRP A 439 8.79 -22.55 6.47
CA TRP A 439 9.16 -22.23 5.10
C TRP A 439 8.56 -23.28 4.16
N GLU A 440 7.76 -22.86 3.18
CA GLU A 440 7.53 -23.63 1.95
C GLU A 440 7.21 -22.65 0.81
N GLN A 441 8.13 -22.57 -0.16
CA GLN A 441 7.93 -21.95 -1.47
C GLN A 441 7.29 -23.00 -2.39
N GLU A 442 6.10 -22.72 -2.91
CA GLU A 442 5.71 -23.18 -4.25
C GLU A 442 4.71 -22.17 -4.87
N ASP A 443 5.05 -21.79 -6.10
CA ASP A 443 4.28 -21.07 -7.11
C ASP A 443 3.92 -19.58 -6.94
N GLY A 444 4.35 -18.83 -7.97
CA GLY A 444 4.26 -17.39 -8.07
C GLY A 444 2.82 -16.88 -8.18
N LEU A 445 2.46 -16.05 -7.21
CA LEU A 445 1.60 -14.87 -7.30
C LEU A 445 1.57 -14.29 -5.88
N CYS A 446 2.32 -13.20 -5.65
CA CYS A 446 2.50 -12.61 -4.33
C CYS A 446 1.20 -11.94 -3.84
N TRP A 447 0.36 -12.72 -3.17
CA TRP A 447 -0.79 -12.24 -2.38
C TRP A 447 -0.64 -12.78 -0.96
N ARG A 448 0.00 -12.02 -0.05
CA ARG A 448 0.02 -12.32 1.40
C ARG A 448 0.66 -11.20 2.24
N GLU A 449 -0.07 -10.12 2.50
CA GLU A 449 0.23 -9.20 3.62
C GLU A 449 -1.07 -8.64 4.22
N LEU A 450 -1.77 -9.46 5.02
CA LEU A 450 -2.77 -8.98 5.97
C LEU A 450 -2.10 -8.92 7.36
N VAL A 451 -1.42 -7.81 7.65
CA VAL A 451 -0.84 -7.52 8.96
C VAL A 451 -1.76 -6.53 9.69
N ARG A 452 -2.38 -6.98 10.79
CA ARG A 452 -3.02 -6.09 11.78
C ARG A 452 -1.91 -5.51 12.66
N LEU A 453 -1.47 -4.30 12.35
CA LEU A 453 -0.63 -3.48 13.23
C LEU A 453 -1.54 -2.48 13.96
N ALA A 454 -1.72 -2.66 15.27
CA ALA A 454 -2.43 -1.69 16.11
C ALA A 454 -1.43 -0.64 16.63
N VAL A 455 -1.71 0.65 16.40
CA VAL A 455 -1.02 1.76 17.07
C VAL A 455 -1.80 2.06 18.35
N CYS A 456 -1.28 1.64 19.50
CA CYS A 456 -1.88 1.92 20.81
C CYS A 456 -1.08 3.01 21.53
N LEU A 457 -1.77 4.07 21.96
CA LEU A 457 -1.23 5.13 22.82
C LEU A 457 -1.38 4.69 24.28
N TYR A 458 -0.28 4.63 25.02
CA TYR A 458 -0.27 4.33 26.45
C TYR A 458 0.27 5.53 27.24
N GLU A 459 -0.50 5.97 28.23
CA GLU A 459 -0.03 6.86 29.30
C GLU A 459 0.28 5.97 30.51
N LEU A 460 1.51 6.01 31.03
CA LEU A 460 1.93 5.16 32.15
C LEU A 460 1.28 5.63 33.46
N ASP A 461 0.02 5.27 33.69
CA ASP A 461 -0.64 5.42 35.00
C ASP A 461 -0.74 4.09 35.76
N ALA A 462 -0.28 4.10 37.00
CA ALA A 462 0.01 2.92 37.81
C ALA A 462 -1.22 2.29 38.49
N ARG A 463 -2.45 2.63 38.09
CA ARG A 463 -3.68 2.19 38.81
C ARG A 463 -4.89 1.97 37.90
N ARG A 464 -4.75 1.08 36.91
CA ARG A 464 -5.84 0.20 36.41
C ARG A 464 -5.27 -0.71 35.33
N ILE A 465 -4.73 -1.83 35.76
CA ILE A 465 -4.53 -3.00 34.91
C ILE A 465 -5.89 -3.69 34.88
N PRO A 466 -6.63 -3.78 33.76
CA PRO A 466 -7.59 -4.86 33.64
C PRO A 466 -6.74 -6.12 33.52
N GLN A 467 -6.65 -6.91 34.58
CA GLN A 467 -6.54 -8.36 34.37
C GLN A 467 -7.74 -8.70 33.49
N VAL A 468 -7.52 -9.06 32.22
CA VAL A 468 -8.58 -9.67 31.42
C VAL A 468 -8.82 -11.02 32.07
N SER A 469 -9.73 -11.02 33.02
CA SER A 469 -10.29 -12.23 33.59
C SER A 469 -11.11 -12.90 32.51
N TYR A 470 -11.09 -14.22 32.48
CA TYR A 470 -11.87 -15.00 31.53
C TYR A 470 -12.97 -15.72 32.28
N ARG A 471 -14.13 -15.89 31.63
CA ARG A 471 -15.13 -16.88 32.02
C ARG A 471 -15.03 -18.08 31.10
N ILE A 472 -15.30 -19.26 31.64
CA ILE A 472 -15.39 -20.49 30.84
C ILE A 472 -16.83 -20.64 30.37
N GLU A 473 -17.01 -20.69 29.06
CA GLU A 473 -18.28 -21.09 28.45
C GLU A 473 -18.13 -22.43 27.74
N LYS A 474 -19.24 -23.14 27.61
CA LYS A 474 -19.29 -24.46 26.98
C LYS A 474 -20.35 -24.49 25.89
N ASP A 475 -19.95 -24.97 24.72
CA ASP A 475 -20.86 -25.43 23.68
C ASP A 475 -20.67 -26.93 23.39
N PHE A 476 -21.28 -27.43 22.32
CA PHE A 476 -21.20 -28.85 21.96
C PHE A 476 -19.78 -29.31 21.55
N LEU A 477 -18.88 -28.37 21.21
CA LEU A 477 -17.49 -28.65 20.84
C LEU A 477 -16.53 -28.60 22.04
N GLY A 478 -17.04 -28.25 23.22
CA GLY A 478 -16.29 -28.22 24.48
C GLY A 478 -16.17 -26.83 25.09
N ASP A 479 -15.30 -26.75 26.09
CA ASP A 479 -15.09 -25.55 26.90
C ASP A 479 -14.19 -24.54 26.17
N LYS A 480 -14.39 -23.25 26.42
CA LYS A 480 -13.56 -22.18 25.88
C LYS A 480 -13.53 -20.95 26.77
N GLU A 481 -12.40 -20.26 26.75
CA GLU A 481 -12.21 -19.00 27.44
C GLU A 481 -12.85 -17.85 26.66
N VAL A 482 -13.68 -17.06 27.35
CA VAL A 482 -14.31 -15.84 26.83
C VAL A 482 -13.96 -14.70 27.79
N PRO A 483 -13.51 -13.51 27.31
CA PRO A 483 -13.21 -12.39 28.19
C PRO A 483 -14.38 -12.06 29.11
N LEU A 484 -14.12 -11.84 30.41
CA LEU A 484 -15.16 -11.65 31.43
C LEU A 484 -16.09 -10.48 31.09
N GLU A 485 -15.53 -9.41 30.54
CA GLU A 485 -16.27 -8.21 30.16
C GLU A 485 -17.06 -8.35 28.84
N ALA A 486 -16.72 -9.32 27.99
CA ALA A 486 -17.36 -9.49 26.69
C ALA A 486 -18.81 -9.96 26.80
N TYR A 487 -19.69 -9.38 25.99
CA TYR A 487 -21.09 -9.80 25.88
C TYR A 487 -21.28 -10.97 24.90
N TYR A 488 -20.40 -11.11 23.92
CA TYR A 488 -20.39 -12.30 23.06
C TYR A 488 -19.94 -13.54 23.84
N GLY A 489 -20.25 -14.73 23.33
CA GLY A 489 -19.99 -16.02 23.97
C GLY A 489 -19.05 -16.91 23.17
N VAL A 490 -19.07 -18.21 23.51
CA VAL A 490 -18.16 -19.22 22.94
C VAL A 490 -18.31 -19.38 21.42
N GLN A 491 -19.50 -19.28 20.85
CA GLN A 491 -19.69 -19.48 19.41
C GLN A 491 -19.11 -18.32 18.61
N THR A 492 -19.21 -17.09 19.13
CA THR A 492 -18.56 -15.92 18.53
C THR A 492 -17.03 -16.05 18.54
N ILE A 493 -16.44 -16.50 19.65
CA ILE A 493 -14.99 -16.73 19.73
C ILE A 493 -14.55 -17.81 18.72
N ARG A 494 -15.30 -18.91 18.60
CA ARG A 494 -15.00 -19.92 17.58
C ARG A 494 -15.09 -19.36 16.16
N ALA A 495 -16.09 -18.54 15.87
CA ALA A 495 -16.22 -17.90 14.57
C ALA A 495 -15.05 -16.95 14.26
N LEU A 496 -14.59 -16.19 15.25
CA LEU A 496 -13.44 -15.30 15.14
C LEU A 496 -12.16 -16.09 14.77
N GLU A 497 -11.96 -17.25 15.39
CA GLU A 497 -10.80 -18.12 15.10
C GLU A 497 -10.93 -18.84 13.75
N ASN A 498 -12.14 -19.24 13.37
CA ASN A 498 -12.37 -19.99 12.14
C ASN A 498 -12.29 -19.09 10.89
N PHE A 499 -12.72 -17.83 10.98
CA PHE A 499 -12.93 -16.96 9.82
C PHE A 499 -12.17 -15.61 9.89
N PRO A 500 -10.85 -15.58 10.08
CA PRO A 500 -10.07 -14.34 10.02
C PRO A 500 -9.78 -13.93 8.56
N ILE A 501 -10.81 -13.67 7.76
CA ILE A 501 -10.69 -13.55 6.29
C ILE A 501 -10.34 -12.13 5.85
N THR A 502 -11.15 -11.13 6.23
CA THR A 502 -11.05 -9.75 5.72
C THR A 502 -10.69 -8.75 6.80
N GLY A 503 -10.99 -9.06 8.06
CA GLY A 503 -10.94 -8.12 9.17
C GLY A 503 -12.03 -7.04 9.11
N ILE A 504 -12.96 -7.13 8.16
CA ILE A 504 -14.09 -6.20 8.01
C ILE A 504 -15.24 -6.70 8.90
N PRO A 505 -15.66 -5.94 9.92
CA PRO A 505 -16.81 -6.33 10.74
C PRO A 505 -18.09 -6.24 9.91
N VAL A 506 -19.05 -7.09 10.26
CA VAL A 506 -20.37 -7.07 9.62
C VAL A 506 -21.03 -5.68 9.74
N HIS A 507 -21.69 -5.26 8.67
CA HIS A 507 -22.22 -3.91 8.53
C HIS A 507 -23.20 -3.54 9.65
N PHE A 508 -23.06 -2.34 10.22
CA PHE A 508 -23.89 -1.88 11.36
C PHE A 508 -25.40 -2.01 11.10
N GLU A 509 -25.87 -1.56 9.95
CA GLU A 509 -27.28 -1.68 9.56
C GLU A 509 -27.80 -3.13 9.59
N LEU A 510 -26.97 -4.14 9.30
CA LEU A 510 -27.39 -5.54 9.38
C LEU A 510 -27.59 -5.97 10.83
N PHE A 511 -26.66 -5.67 11.74
CA PHE A 511 -26.84 -6.00 13.16
C PHE A 511 -27.97 -5.19 13.81
N SER A 512 -28.10 -3.91 13.48
CA SER A 512 -29.22 -3.09 13.96
C SER A 512 -30.56 -3.68 13.49
N ALA A 513 -30.66 -4.13 12.24
CA ALA A 513 -31.86 -4.80 11.75
C ALA A 513 -32.10 -6.14 12.46
N LEU A 514 -31.03 -6.92 12.67
CA LEU A 514 -31.11 -8.21 13.35
C LEU A 514 -31.53 -8.07 14.81
N ALA A 515 -31.05 -7.05 15.53
CA ALA A 515 -31.50 -6.76 16.89
C ALA A 515 -33.01 -6.48 16.93
N LYS A 516 -33.53 -5.72 15.96
CA LYS A 516 -34.98 -5.47 15.83
C LYS A 516 -35.78 -6.73 15.48
N VAL A 517 -35.22 -7.63 14.67
CA VAL A 517 -35.80 -8.97 14.45
C VAL A 517 -35.89 -9.73 15.77
N LYS A 518 -34.82 -9.76 16.59
CA LYS A 518 -34.82 -10.42 17.91
C LYS A 518 -35.83 -9.79 18.88
N LYS A 519 -35.95 -8.46 18.88
CA LYS A 519 -36.97 -7.73 19.65
C LYS A 519 -38.39 -8.16 19.28
N ALA A 520 -38.72 -8.17 17.98
CA ALA A 520 -40.03 -8.59 17.51
C ALA A 520 -40.32 -10.06 17.86
N ALA A 521 -39.33 -10.94 17.70
CA ALA A 521 -39.46 -12.35 18.04
C ALA A 521 -39.67 -12.59 19.54
N ALA A 522 -38.96 -11.88 20.42
CA ALA A 522 -39.18 -11.96 21.86
C ALA A 522 -40.61 -11.54 22.25
N ARG A 523 -41.11 -10.45 21.66
CA ARG A 523 -42.49 -9.96 21.90
C ARG A 523 -43.54 -10.94 21.37
N ALA A 524 -43.36 -11.49 20.18
CA ALA A 524 -44.27 -12.48 19.60
C ALA A 524 -44.29 -13.80 20.38
N ASN A 525 -43.13 -14.27 20.85
CA ASN A 525 -43.06 -15.46 21.71
C ASN A 525 -43.71 -15.23 23.09
N ALA A 526 -43.60 -14.02 23.65
CA ALA A 526 -44.33 -13.66 24.88
C ALA A 526 -45.85 -13.61 24.65
N ALA A 527 -46.29 -12.99 23.55
CA ALA A 527 -47.71 -12.91 23.17
C ALA A 527 -48.34 -14.30 22.92
N THR A 528 -47.55 -15.27 22.47
CA THR A 528 -47.99 -16.67 22.27
C THR A 528 -47.71 -17.58 23.46
N HIS A 529 -47.35 -17.00 24.61
CA HIS A 529 -47.05 -17.66 25.88
C HIS A 529 -45.92 -18.71 25.82
N MET A 530 -45.01 -18.59 24.85
CA MET A 530 -43.84 -19.46 24.70
C MET A 530 -42.62 -18.95 25.46
N LEU A 531 -42.48 -17.62 25.62
CA LEU A 531 -41.39 -16.98 26.35
C LEU A 531 -41.93 -16.27 27.60
N PRO A 532 -41.38 -16.51 28.80
CA PRO A 532 -41.78 -15.79 30.01
C PRO A 532 -41.58 -14.27 29.87
N GLN A 533 -42.58 -13.49 30.31
CA GLN A 533 -42.59 -12.03 30.16
C GLN A 533 -41.33 -11.33 30.68
N PRO A 534 -40.76 -11.68 31.87
CA PRO A 534 -39.56 -11.00 32.37
C PRO A 534 -38.33 -11.20 31.47
N ILE A 535 -38.18 -12.39 30.88
CA ILE A 535 -37.08 -12.68 29.95
C ILE A 535 -37.31 -11.93 28.63
N ALA A 536 -38.55 -11.89 28.14
CA ALA A 536 -38.91 -11.15 26.94
C ALA A 536 -38.62 -9.65 27.09
N ASP A 537 -39.00 -9.04 28.21
CA ASP A 537 -38.76 -7.61 28.48
C ASP A 537 -37.26 -7.29 28.53
N ALA A 538 -36.46 -8.14 29.17
CA ALA A 538 -35.00 -7.98 29.23
C ALA A 538 -34.34 -8.11 27.84
N ILE A 539 -34.78 -9.06 27.01
CA ILE A 539 -34.29 -9.21 25.63
C ILE A 539 -34.69 -8.00 24.78
N VAL A 540 -35.93 -7.51 24.91
CA VAL A 540 -36.42 -6.32 24.21
C VAL A 540 -35.56 -5.10 24.55
N GLN A 541 -35.28 -4.87 25.83
CA GLN A 541 -34.41 -3.78 26.25
C GLN A 541 -32.99 -3.92 25.67
N ALA A 542 -32.37 -5.11 25.79
CA ALA A 542 -31.05 -5.36 25.22
C ALA A 542 -31.01 -5.12 23.70
N ALA A 543 -32.06 -5.54 22.99
CA ALA A 543 -32.17 -5.35 21.55
C ALA A 543 -32.32 -3.88 21.16
N ASP A 544 -33.06 -3.08 21.93
CA ASP A 544 -33.16 -1.63 21.72
C ASP A 544 -31.81 -0.93 21.97
N GLU A 545 -31.05 -1.34 22.99
CA GLU A 545 -29.70 -0.81 23.25
C GLU A 545 -28.74 -1.10 22.08
N VAL A 546 -28.71 -2.34 21.57
CA VAL A 546 -27.89 -2.74 20.41
C VAL A 546 -28.32 -2.02 19.14
N ALA A 547 -29.63 -1.96 18.86
CA ALA A 547 -30.15 -1.24 17.69
C ALA A 547 -29.87 0.27 17.76
N GLY A 548 -29.75 0.82 18.97
CA GLY A 548 -29.32 2.20 19.23
C GLY A 548 -27.82 2.46 19.09
N GLY A 549 -27.02 1.42 18.83
CA GLY A 549 -25.56 1.51 18.65
C GLY A 549 -24.73 1.29 19.90
N MET A 550 -25.34 0.93 21.04
CA MET A 550 -24.58 0.45 22.19
C MET A 550 -24.00 -0.93 21.89
N LEU A 551 -22.88 -1.28 22.54
CA LEU A 551 -22.24 -2.60 22.40
C LEU A 551 -21.77 -2.94 20.98
N ALA A 552 -21.57 -1.94 20.10
CA ALA A 552 -21.15 -2.16 18.72
C ALA A 552 -19.79 -2.89 18.61
N ASP A 553 -18.93 -2.74 19.62
CA ASP A 553 -17.63 -3.42 19.75
C ASP A 553 -17.76 -4.92 20.08
N GLN A 554 -18.96 -5.40 20.46
CA GLN A 554 -19.23 -6.79 20.78
C GLN A 554 -19.56 -7.66 19.56
N PHE A 555 -19.63 -7.04 18.37
CA PHE A 555 -19.93 -7.71 17.10
C PHE A 555 -18.65 -7.89 16.29
N ILE A 556 -17.93 -8.98 16.58
CA ILE A 556 -16.53 -9.15 16.17
C ILE A 556 -16.33 -10.15 15.02
N VAL A 557 -17.40 -10.80 14.55
CA VAL A 557 -17.31 -11.78 13.46
C VAL A 557 -17.06 -11.11 12.11
N ASP A 558 -16.29 -11.80 11.26
CA ASP A 558 -15.93 -11.32 9.92
C ASP A 558 -17.17 -11.31 8.99
N SER A 559 -17.22 -10.33 8.09
CA SER A 559 -18.27 -10.23 7.07
C SER A 559 -18.25 -11.38 6.07
N ILE A 560 -17.08 -12.00 5.84
CA ILE A 560 -16.95 -13.22 5.04
C ILE A 560 -16.70 -14.38 5.99
N GLN A 561 -17.69 -15.24 6.14
CA GLN A 561 -17.66 -16.38 7.06
C GLN A 561 -18.41 -17.58 6.46
N GLY A 562 -17.98 -18.79 6.84
CA GLY A 562 -18.73 -20.01 6.55
C GLY A 562 -19.99 -20.13 7.43
N GLY A 563 -20.86 -21.09 7.11
CA GLY A 563 -22.04 -21.40 7.93
C GLY A 563 -23.25 -20.51 7.69
N ALA A 564 -23.39 -19.91 6.49
CA ALA A 564 -24.57 -19.18 6.03
C ALA A 564 -25.01 -17.99 6.91
N GLY A 565 -24.07 -17.40 7.68
CA GLY A 565 -24.36 -16.31 8.61
C GLY A 565 -24.77 -16.77 10.01
N THR A 566 -24.60 -18.06 10.34
CA THR A 566 -24.90 -18.58 11.68
C THR A 566 -24.09 -17.88 12.76
N SER A 567 -22.82 -17.54 12.49
CA SER A 567 -22.02 -16.81 13.47
C SER A 567 -22.49 -15.36 13.63
N ILE A 568 -23.05 -14.72 12.58
CA ILE A 568 -23.73 -13.41 12.70
C ILE A 568 -24.94 -13.53 13.64
N ASN A 569 -25.78 -14.54 13.42
CA ASN A 569 -26.97 -14.78 14.24
C ASN A 569 -26.60 -15.08 15.70
N MET A 570 -25.63 -15.97 15.90
CA MET A 570 -25.22 -16.41 17.24
C MET A 570 -24.44 -15.33 17.99
N ASN A 571 -23.65 -14.50 17.31
CA ASN A 571 -23.04 -13.33 17.94
C ASN A 571 -24.11 -12.38 18.48
N MET A 572 -25.19 -12.12 17.73
CA MET A 572 -26.34 -11.36 18.23
C MET A 572 -27.01 -12.07 19.40
N ASN A 573 -27.29 -13.37 19.28
CA ASN A 573 -27.97 -14.11 20.33
C ASN A 573 -27.19 -14.12 21.66
N GLU A 574 -25.87 -14.32 21.61
CA GLU A 574 -25.00 -14.32 22.79
C GLU A 574 -24.94 -12.93 23.44
N VAL A 575 -24.74 -11.88 22.63
CA VAL A 575 -24.70 -10.50 23.13
C VAL A 575 -26.00 -10.11 23.81
N LEU A 576 -27.15 -10.37 23.17
CA LEU A 576 -28.46 -10.08 23.75
C LEU A 576 -28.75 -10.94 24.98
N ALA A 577 -28.38 -12.21 24.99
CA ALA A 577 -28.60 -13.09 26.14
C ALA A 577 -27.80 -12.59 27.35
N ASN A 578 -26.51 -12.30 27.18
CA ASN A 578 -25.67 -11.79 28.26
C ASN A 578 -26.09 -10.41 28.73
N ARG A 579 -26.56 -9.55 27.82
CA ARG A 579 -27.09 -8.24 28.21
C ARG A 579 -28.42 -8.37 28.95
N ALA A 580 -29.31 -9.26 28.54
CA ALA A 580 -30.55 -9.56 29.25
C ALA A 580 -30.29 -10.17 30.65
N LEU A 581 -29.26 -11.02 30.79
CA LEU A 581 -28.83 -11.56 32.08
C LEU A 581 -28.45 -10.42 33.03
N GLU A 582 -27.61 -9.49 32.60
CA GLU A 582 -27.24 -8.32 33.41
C GLU A 582 -28.45 -7.47 33.82
N ILE A 583 -29.38 -7.22 32.89
CA ILE A 583 -30.61 -6.46 33.16
C ILE A 583 -31.44 -7.14 34.25
N MET A 584 -31.49 -8.47 34.26
CA MET A 584 -32.19 -9.27 35.27
C MET A 584 -31.37 -9.51 36.55
N GLY A 585 -30.14 -8.99 36.64
CA GLY A 585 -29.27 -9.12 37.83
C GLY A 585 -28.47 -10.42 37.90
N HIS A 586 -28.29 -11.12 36.78
CA HIS A 586 -27.50 -12.34 36.64
C HIS A 586 -26.13 -12.08 36.01
N ALA A 587 -25.18 -13.00 36.21
CA ALA A 587 -23.85 -12.89 35.61
C ALA A 587 -23.83 -13.36 34.15
N LYS A 588 -22.92 -12.81 33.33
CA LYS A 588 -22.67 -13.25 31.95
C LYS A 588 -22.32 -14.74 31.93
N GLY A 589 -22.91 -15.50 31.00
CA GLY A 589 -22.73 -16.94 30.89
C GLY A 589 -23.66 -17.79 31.77
N GLU A 590 -24.48 -17.20 32.65
CA GLU A 590 -25.52 -17.92 33.42
C GLU A 590 -26.75 -18.27 32.56
N TYR A 591 -26.51 -18.99 31.46
CA TYR A 591 -27.50 -19.25 30.40
C TYR A 591 -28.70 -20.12 30.82
N PHE A 592 -28.78 -20.51 32.09
CA PHE A 592 -29.97 -21.09 32.69
C PHE A 592 -31.12 -20.08 32.76
N TYR A 593 -30.84 -18.80 33.05
CA TYR A 593 -31.86 -17.75 33.22
C TYR A 593 -32.26 -17.07 31.90
N CYS A 594 -31.31 -16.88 30.98
CA CYS A 594 -31.55 -16.43 29.61
C CYS A 594 -30.52 -17.07 28.68
N ASN A 595 -30.97 -17.76 27.65
CA ASN A 595 -30.15 -18.64 26.84
C ASN A 595 -30.15 -18.12 25.39
N PRO A 596 -28.99 -18.02 24.74
CA PRO A 596 -28.93 -17.52 23.37
C PRO A 596 -29.77 -18.36 22.39
N ASN A 597 -29.85 -19.68 22.58
CA ASN A 597 -30.62 -20.56 21.70
C ASN A 597 -32.09 -20.69 22.15
N ASN A 598 -32.31 -21.03 23.42
CA ASN A 598 -33.66 -21.40 23.89
C ASN A 598 -34.57 -20.18 24.09
N HIS A 599 -34.00 -19.00 24.34
CA HIS A 599 -34.76 -17.79 24.66
C HIS A 599 -34.63 -16.74 23.54
N VAL A 600 -33.40 -16.29 23.24
CA VAL A 600 -33.18 -15.23 22.23
C VAL A 600 -33.49 -15.70 20.80
N ASN A 601 -33.10 -16.93 20.47
CA ASN A 601 -33.36 -17.55 19.17
C ASN A 601 -34.63 -18.43 19.14
N MET A 602 -35.52 -18.31 20.13
CA MET A 602 -36.76 -19.09 20.20
C MET A 602 -37.60 -18.89 18.92
N ALA A 603 -38.11 -20.01 18.37
CA ALA A 603 -38.92 -20.07 17.16
C ALA A 603 -38.27 -19.48 15.89
N GLN A 604 -36.94 -19.35 15.88
CA GLN A 604 -36.16 -18.82 14.76
C GLN A 604 -35.04 -19.78 14.34
N SER A 605 -34.55 -19.57 13.13
CA SER A 605 -33.32 -20.13 12.58
C SER A 605 -32.38 -18.99 12.19
N THR A 606 -31.13 -19.32 11.86
CA THR A 606 -30.29 -18.40 11.08
C THR A 606 -30.94 -18.09 9.74
N ASN A 607 -31.55 -19.10 9.13
CA ASN A 607 -32.01 -19.11 7.74
C ASN A 607 -33.27 -18.27 7.50
N ASP A 608 -33.89 -17.75 8.56
CA ASP A 608 -35.00 -16.81 8.49
C ASP A 608 -34.69 -15.48 9.18
N ALA A 609 -33.98 -15.49 10.32
CA ALA A 609 -33.61 -14.26 11.03
C ALA A 609 -32.60 -13.39 10.25
N VAL A 610 -31.53 -13.99 9.70
CA VAL A 610 -30.46 -13.24 9.02
C VAL A 610 -30.93 -12.71 7.65
N PRO A 611 -31.61 -13.51 6.79
CA PRO A 611 -32.16 -12.98 5.54
C PRO A 611 -33.21 -11.87 5.77
N THR A 612 -34.06 -12.01 6.79
CA THR A 612 -35.01 -10.94 7.16
C THR A 612 -34.28 -9.66 7.55
N ALA A 613 -33.24 -9.76 8.38
CA ALA A 613 -32.43 -8.60 8.77
C ALA A 613 -31.71 -7.96 7.57
N LEU A 614 -31.17 -8.77 6.65
CA LEU A 614 -30.53 -8.29 5.43
C LEU A 614 -31.51 -7.53 4.52
N LYS A 615 -32.71 -8.06 4.32
CA LYS A 615 -33.77 -7.37 3.55
C LYS A 615 -34.11 -6.01 4.15
N ILE A 616 -34.25 -5.92 5.47
CA ILE A 616 -34.52 -4.65 6.18
C ILE A 616 -33.35 -3.67 6.03
N ALA A 617 -32.12 -4.12 6.25
CA ALA A 617 -30.93 -3.28 6.14
C ALA A 617 -30.75 -2.73 4.72
N ALA A 618 -30.89 -3.61 3.72
CA ALA A 618 -30.81 -3.23 2.31
C ALA A 618 -31.94 -2.27 1.91
N TYR A 619 -33.17 -2.50 2.36
CA TYR A 619 -34.32 -1.61 2.12
C TYR A 619 -34.06 -0.20 2.66
N GLN A 620 -33.60 -0.08 3.91
CA GLN A 620 -33.30 1.22 4.53
C GLN A 620 -32.17 1.97 3.81
N LEU A 621 -31.10 1.27 3.45
CA LEU A 621 -29.99 1.87 2.71
C LEU A 621 -30.39 2.26 1.28
N ALA A 622 -31.22 1.46 0.62
CA ALA A 622 -31.75 1.76 -0.71
C ALA A 622 -32.63 3.02 -0.71
N HIS A 623 -33.49 3.21 0.29
CA HIS A 623 -34.25 4.46 0.42
C HIS A 623 -33.36 5.69 0.61
N ARG A 624 -32.35 5.60 1.49
CA ARG A 624 -31.37 6.70 1.65
C ARG A 624 -30.64 7.02 0.33
N LEU A 625 -30.31 5.99 -0.46
CA LEU A 625 -29.73 6.16 -1.79
C LEU A 625 -30.73 6.82 -2.76
N LEU A 626 -31.99 6.39 -2.76
CA LEU A 626 -33.05 6.97 -3.62
C LEU A 626 -33.26 8.45 -3.33
N ASP A 627 -33.22 8.87 -2.06
CA ASP A 627 -33.28 10.28 -1.65
C ASP A 627 -32.08 11.07 -2.20
N THR A 628 -30.88 10.48 -2.09
CA THR A 628 -29.65 11.11 -2.59
C THR A 628 -29.64 11.21 -4.13
N LEU A 629 -30.15 10.19 -4.83
CA LEU A 629 -30.34 10.21 -6.27
C LEU A 629 -31.44 11.20 -6.69
N ALA A 630 -32.46 11.43 -5.86
CA ALA A 630 -33.45 12.47 -6.09
C ALA A 630 -32.80 13.85 -6.03
N TYR A 631 -31.93 14.08 -5.04
CA TYR A 631 -31.18 15.32 -4.95
C TYR A 631 -30.26 15.54 -6.16
N LEU A 632 -29.53 14.51 -6.62
CA LEU A 632 -28.76 14.58 -7.87
C LEU A 632 -29.63 14.87 -9.09
N HIS A 633 -30.81 14.23 -9.17
CA HIS A 633 -31.76 14.44 -10.26
C HIS A 633 -32.20 15.91 -10.36
N GLU A 634 -32.61 16.50 -9.22
CA GLU A 634 -32.99 17.91 -9.17
C GLU A 634 -31.82 18.84 -9.48
N ALA A 635 -30.61 18.53 -9.01
CA ALA A 635 -29.41 19.30 -9.34
C ALA A 635 -29.11 19.28 -10.84
N PHE A 636 -29.28 18.14 -11.52
CA PHE A 636 -29.14 18.07 -12.98
C PHE A 636 -30.25 18.81 -13.72
N LEU A 637 -31.51 18.78 -13.25
CA LEU A 637 -32.59 19.58 -13.83
C LEU A 637 -32.32 21.08 -13.70
N ALA A 638 -31.81 21.51 -12.54
CA ALA A 638 -31.42 22.90 -12.32
C ALA A 638 -30.30 23.33 -13.28
N LYS A 639 -29.29 22.48 -13.50
CA LYS A 639 -28.24 22.75 -14.50
C LYS A 639 -28.75 22.68 -15.94
N ALA A 640 -29.69 21.80 -16.25
CA ALA A 640 -30.33 21.74 -17.55
C ALA A 640 -31.01 23.09 -17.89
N ALA A 641 -31.76 23.66 -16.94
CA ALA A 641 -32.37 24.97 -17.10
C ALA A 641 -31.34 26.10 -17.15
N ALA A 642 -30.33 26.08 -16.27
CA ALA A 642 -29.28 27.10 -16.20
C ALA A 642 -28.34 27.12 -17.42
N PHE A 643 -28.29 26.02 -18.18
CA PHE A 643 -27.45 25.86 -19.37
C PHE A 643 -28.26 25.76 -20.67
N ASP A 644 -29.57 26.04 -20.65
CA ASP A 644 -30.40 25.96 -21.85
C ASP A 644 -30.03 27.01 -22.89
N ASP A 645 -29.41 28.12 -22.49
CA ASP A 645 -28.87 29.15 -23.39
C ASP A 645 -27.49 28.79 -23.99
N VAL A 646 -26.83 27.76 -23.46
CA VAL A 646 -25.42 27.47 -23.77
C VAL A 646 -25.33 26.51 -24.96
N ILE A 647 -25.07 27.07 -26.14
CA ILE A 647 -24.90 26.31 -27.38
C ILE A 647 -23.46 25.81 -27.50
N LYS A 648 -23.31 24.54 -27.88
CA LYS A 648 -22.02 23.86 -28.10
C LYS A 648 -22.10 22.91 -29.29
N MET A 649 -20.96 22.34 -29.67
CA MET A 649 -20.95 21.23 -30.63
C MET A 649 -21.22 19.90 -29.95
N GLY A 650 -22.24 19.20 -30.44
CA GLY A 650 -22.44 17.78 -30.15
C GLY A 650 -21.28 16.97 -30.72
N ARG A 651 -20.98 15.83 -30.09
CA ARG A 651 -19.92 14.92 -30.55
C ARG A 651 -20.40 13.48 -30.59
N THR A 652 -20.15 12.83 -31.73
CA THR A 652 -20.32 11.39 -31.90
C THR A 652 -18.97 10.81 -32.34
N HIS A 653 -18.57 9.68 -31.76
CA HIS A 653 -17.22 9.12 -31.97
C HIS A 653 -16.07 10.09 -31.63
N LEU A 654 -16.31 11.03 -30.69
CA LEU A 654 -15.41 12.13 -30.34
C LEU A 654 -15.14 13.15 -31.47
N GLN A 655 -15.84 13.04 -32.61
CA GLN A 655 -15.77 13.98 -33.73
C GLN A 655 -16.88 15.02 -33.61
N ASP A 656 -16.67 16.18 -34.22
CA ASP A 656 -17.69 17.22 -34.35
C ASP A 656 -18.92 16.68 -35.10
N ALA A 657 -20.11 16.91 -34.53
CA ALA A 657 -21.38 16.50 -35.11
C ALA A 657 -22.23 17.74 -35.47
N VAL A 658 -23.41 17.91 -34.86
CA VAL A 658 -24.29 19.08 -35.05
C VAL A 658 -24.44 19.87 -33.75
N PRO A 659 -24.85 21.15 -33.81
CA PRO A 659 -25.07 21.96 -32.61
C PRO A 659 -26.06 21.30 -31.64
N ILE A 660 -25.79 21.44 -30.34
CA ILE A 660 -26.66 21.00 -29.25
C ILE A 660 -26.56 22.01 -28.10
N ARG A 661 -27.59 22.12 -27.27
CA ARG A 661 -27.52 22.93 -26.05
C ARG A 661 -27.02 22.10 -24.89
N LEU A 662 -26.14 22.65 -24.09
CA LEU A 662 -25.64 21.99 -22.88
C LEU A 662 -26.79 21.67 -21.92
N GLY A 663 -27.84 22.50 -21.90
CA GLY A 663 -29.10 22.19 -21.20
C GLY A 663 -29.76 20.88 -21.64
N GLN A 664 -29.72 20.55 -22.94
CA GLN A 664 -30.25 19.27 -23.46
C GLN A 664 -29.39 18.08 -22.99
N GLU A 665 -28.07 18.22 -22.95
CA GLU A 665 -27.17 17.18 -22.42
C GLU A 665 -27.41 16.93 -20.92
N PHE A 666 -27.53 17.99 -20.12
CA PHE A 666 -27.83 17.87 -18.69
C PHE A 666 -29.25 17.35 -18.42
N GLY A 667 -30.22 17.72 -19.25
CA GLY A 667 -31.57 17.14 -19.24
C GLY A 667 -31.55 15.64 -19.54
N ALA A 668 -30.67 15.19 -20.43
CA ALA A 668 -30.48 13.76 -20.70
C ALA A 668 -29.85 13.02 -19.50
N TYR A 669 -28.91 13.65 -18.78
CA TYR A 669 -28.35 13.11 -17.53
C TYR A 669 -29.42 12.99 -16.45
N ALA A 670 -30.25 14.02 -16.25
CA ALA A 670 -31.39 13.94 -15.34
C ALA A 670 -32.32 12.78 -15.72
N ALA A 671 -32.67 12.66 -17.01
CA ALA A 671 -33.58 11.61 -17.48
C ALA A 671 -33.07 10.19 -17.20
N VAL A 672 -31.76 9.92 -17.32
CA VAL A 672 -31.22 8.58 -17.01
C VAL A 672 -31.22 8.29 -15.53
N ILE A 673 -30.87 9.27 -14.67
CA ILE A 673 -30.97 9.12 -13.21
C ILE A 673 -32.42 8.91 -12.78
N GLY A 674 -33.38 9.59 -13.41
CA GLY A 674 -34.80 9.37 -13.17
C GLY A 674 -35.25 7.94 -13.52
N ARG A 675 -34.68 7.33 -14.58
CA ARG A 675 -34.92 5.90 -14.90
C ARG A 675 -34.26 4.97 -13.88
N ASP A 676 -33.04 5.26 -13.44
CA ASP A 676 -32.33 4.45 -12.45
C ASP A 676 -33.03 4.44 -11.08
N ARG A 677 -33.54 5.59 -10.64
CA ARG A 677 -34.39 5.68 -9.44
C ARG A 677 -35.60 4.74 -9.51
N LYS A 678 -36.28 4.68 -10.66
CA LYS A 678 -37.43 3.78 -10.86
C LYS A 678 -37.02 2.31 -10.79
N ARG A 679 -35.88 1.94 -11.40
CA ARG A 679 -35.35 0.55 -11.34
C ARG A 679 -35.02 0.14 -9.91
N ILE A 680 -34.28 0.97 -9.20
CA ILE A 680 -33.88 0.71 -7.80
C ILE A 680 -35.11 0.63 -6.91
N ALA A 681 -36.07 1.55 -7.05
CA ALA A 681 -37.31 1.54 -6.27
C ALA A 681 -38.14 0.26 -6.51
N SER A 682 -38.23 -0.20 -7.76
CA SER A 682 -38.91 -1.44 -8.10
C SER A 682 -38.25 -2.66 -7.45
N ALA A 683 -36.92 -2.82 -7.63
CA ALA A 683 -36.20 -3.94 -7.05
C ALA A 683 -36.21 -3.92 -5.50
N THR A 684 -36.20 -2.73 -4.90
CA THR A 684 -36.27 -2.55 -3.45
C THR A 684 -37.61 -3.02 -2.87
N ALA A 685 -38.71 -2.95 -3.64
CA ALA A 685 -40.02 -3.38 -3.19
C ALA A 685 -40.08 -4.90 -2.94
N HIS A 686 -39.33 -5.71 -3.70
CA HIS A 686 -39.28 -7.17 -3.51
C HIS A 686 -38.59 -7.60 -2.20
N LEU A 687 -37.84 -6.70 -1.55
CA LEU A 687 -37.27 -6.95 -0.22
C LEU A 687 -38.32 -6.94 0.91
N LEU A 688 -39.54 -6.45 0.66
CA LEU A 688 -40.59 -6.36 1.69
C LEU A 688 -41.18 -7.72 2.07
N ALA A 689 -41.09 -8.73 1.19
CA ALA A 689 -41.50 -10.09 1.50
C ALA A 689 -40.38 -10.81 2.26
N VAL A 690 -40.63 -11.18 3.52
CA VAL A 690 -39.65 -11.82 4.42
C VAL A 690 -40.07 -13.24 4.80
N ASN A 691 -39.10 -14.09 5.12
CA ASN A 691 -39.35 -15.49 5.47
C ASN A 691 -39.34 -15.75 6.99
N LEU A 692 -39.43 -14.72 7.83
CA LEU A 692 -39.35 -14.88 9.29
C LEU A 692 -40.44 -15.83 9.80
N GLY A 693 -40.03 -16.94 10.44
CA GLY A 693 -40.92 -18.04 10.80
C GLY A 693 -40.78 -19.28 9.92
N ALA A 694 -39.98 -19.22 8.85
CA ALA A 694 -39.60 -20.35 7.99
C ALA A 694 -38.80 -21.43 8.73
N THR A 695 -38.07 -21.06 9.78
CA THR A 695 -37.15 -21.91 10.54
C THR A 695 -36.03 -22.48 9.65
N ALA A 696 -35.72 -23.79 9.72
CA ALA A 696 -34.53 -24.36 9.09
C ALA A 696 -34.60 -24.35 7.56
N VAL A 697 -35.74 -24.74 6.97
CA VAL A 697 -35.86 -25.03 5.52
C VAL A 697 -37.16 -24.50 4.90
N GLY A 698 -37.85 -23.57 5.57
CA GLY A 698 -39.10 -23.00 5.07
C GLY A 698 -40.39 -23.66 5.56
N THR A 699 -40.31 -24.81 6.22
CA THR A 699 -41.51 -25.57 6.65
C THR A 699 -42.19 -25.00 7.91
N GLY A 700 -41.53 -24.09 8.63
CA GLY A 700 -42.01 -23.57 9.91
C GLY A 700 -42.00 -24.59 11.05
N LEU A 701 -41.22 -25.68 10.95
CA LEU A 701 -41.12 -26.68 12.00
C LEU A 701 -40.65 -26.05 13.32
N ASN A 702 -41.41 -26.25 14.39
CA ASN A 702 -41.24 -25.64 15.73
C ASN A 702 -41.61 -24.14 15.83
N ALA A 703 -42.23 -23.55 14.81
CA ALA A 703 -42.85 -22.22 14.90
C ALA A 703 -44.39 -22.36 14.93
N LYS A 704 -45.05 -21.64 15.84
CA LYS A 704 -46.52 -21.57 15.88
C LYS A 704 -47.03 -20.69 14.73
N PRO A 705 -48.12 -21.06 14.01
CA PRO A 705 -48.71 -20.18 13.00
C PRO A 705 -49.05 -18.78 13.53
N GLU A 706 -49.51 -18.68 14.78
CA GLU A 706 -49.80 -17.40 15.44
C GLU A 706 -48.53 -16.58 15.67
N TYR A 707 -47.40 -17.23 15.96
CA TYR A 707 -46.10 -16.54 16.09
C TYR A 707 -45.67 -15.94 14.76
N ILE A 708 -45.81 -16.66 13.64
CA ILE A 708 -45.39 -16.19 12.32
C ILE A 708 -46.17 -14.93 11.93
N ALA A 709 -47.49 -14.94 12.11
CA ALA A 709 -48.32 -13.77 11.82
C ALA A 709 -47.97 -12.57 12.72
N GLU A 710 -47.77 -12.83 14.02
CA GLU A 710 -47.54 -11.76 15.00
C GLU A 710 -46.14 -11.16 14.90
N VAL A 711 -45.10 -11.96 14.66
CA VAL A 711 -43.71 -11.47 14.60
C VAL A 711 -43.51 -10.52 13.41
N VAL A 712 -44.07 -10.84 12.25
CA VAL A 712 -43.97 -9.98 11.06
C VAL A 712 -44.76 -8.69 11.27
N ARG A 713 -45.97 -8.77 11.85
CA ARG A 713 -46.80 -7.60 12.18
C ARG A 713 -46.07 -6.64 13.13
N LEU A 714 -45.54 -7.16 14.24
CA LEU A 714 -44.81 -6.38 15.23
C LEU A 714 -43.54 -5.75 14.65
N LEU A 715 -42.81 -6.48 13.81
CA LEU A 715 -41.60 -5.99 13.17
C LEU A 715 -41.91 -4.87 12.16
N ALA A 716 -42.98 -5.02 11.37
CA ALA A 716 -43.44 -4.01 10.43
C ALA A 716 -43.84 -2.71 11.14
N GLU A 717 -44.58 -2.82 12.26
CA GLU A 717 -45.01 -1.68 13.08
C GLU A 717 -43.82 -0.97 13.75
N ASP A 718 -42.89 -1.71 14.35
CA ASP A 718 -41.73 -1.13 15.05
C ASP A 718 -40.78 -0.41 14.09
N LEU A 719 -40.65 -0.91 12.86
CA LEU A 719 -39.79 -0.32 11.83
C LEU A 719 -40.48 0.78 11.01
N ASN A 720 -41.81 0.84 11.04
CA ASN A 720 -42.61 1.59 10.06
C ASN A 720 -42.24 1.22 8.61
N ILE A 721 -42.07 -0.07 8.35
CA ILE A 721 -41.79 -0.65 7.03
C ILE A 721 -42.92 -1.65 6.74
N PRO A 722 -43.56 -1.63 5.56
CA PRO A 722 -44.68 -2.50 5.23
C PRO A 722 -44.20 -3.93 4.88
N LEU A 723 -43.54 -4.59 5.84
CA LEU A 723 -43.09 -5.97 5.70
C LEU A 723 -44.29 -6.92 5.67
N VAL A 724 -44.20 -7.93 4.82
CA VAL A 724 -45.20 -9.00 4.70
C VAL A 724 -44.50 -10.35 4.74
N SER A 725 -45.20 -11.37 5.23
CA SER A 725 -44.71 -12.76 5.10
C SER A 725 -44.69 -13.13 3.62
N ALA A 726 -43.63 -13.82 3.18
CA ALA A 726 -43.62 -14.42 1.85
C ALA A 726 -44.77 -15.43 1.69
N GLU A 727 -45.30 -15.56 0.47
CA GLU A 727 -46.40 -16.48 0.16
C GLU A 727 -45.99 -17.94 0.35
N ASP A 728 -44.75 -18.27 -0.03
CA ASP A 728 -44.12 -19.58 0.20
C ASP A 728 -42.80 -19.38 0.95
N LEU A 729 -42.73 -19.97 2.15
CA LEU A 729 -41.57 -19.86 3.03
C LEU A 729 -40.42 -20.80 2.63
N VAL A 730 -40.69 -21.88 1.89
CA VAL A 730 -39.64 -22.76 1.31
C VAL A 730 -38.93 -22.01 0.20
N ASP A 731 -39.70 -21.44 -0.72
CA ASP A 731 -39.20 -20.57 -1.80
C ASP A 731 -38.33 -19.43 -1.25
N ALA A 732 -38.87 -18.68 -0.29
CA ALA A 732 -38.19 -17.52 0.27
C ALA A 732 -36.95 -17.84 1.13
N THR A 733 -36.75 -19.11 1.51
CA THR A 733 -35.57 -19.55 2.29
C THR A 733 -34.40 -19.94 1.38
N GLN A 734 -34.68 -20.53 0.22
CA GLN A 734 -33.65 -21.00 -0.70
C GLN A 734 -33.18 -19.94 -1.71
N ASN A 735 -34.06 -19.02 -2.10
CA ASN A 735 -33.82 -18.09 -3.20
C ASN A 735 -33.22 -16.74 -2.78
N THR A 736 -32.33 -16.20 -3.62
CA THR A 736 -31.57 -14.96 -3.38
C THR A 736 -31.75 -13.91 -4.51
N ASP A 737 -32.77 -14.10 -5.35
CA ASP A 737 -33.08 -13.31 -6.54
C ASP A 737 -33.39 -11.83 -6.23
N ALA A 738 -34.09 -11.55 -5.13
CA ALA A 738 -34.34 -10.15 -4.72
C ALA A 738 -33.04 -9.36 -4.46
N TYR A 739 -31.97 -10.02 -4.00
CA TYR A 739 -30.67 -9.38 -3.79
C TYR A 739 -29.94 -9.14 -5.11
N THR A 740 -30.00 -10.09 -6.04
CA THR A 740 -29.37 -9.95 -7.37
C THR A 740 -30.10 -8.93 -8.23
N GLU A 741 -31.43 -8.85 -8.16
CA GLU A 741 -32.20 -7.83 -8.87
C GLU A 741 -31.83 -6.42 -8.40
N LEU A 742 -31.75 -6.20 -7.08
CA LEU A 742 -31.32 -4.92 -6.52
C LEU A 742 -29.87 -4.61 -6.94
N SER A 743 -28.96 -5.59 -6.82
CA SER A 743 -27.57 -5.43 -7.25
C SER A 743 -27.46 -5.04 -8.74
N ALA A 744 -28.24 -5.69 -9.61
CA ALA A 744 -28.25 -5.40 -11.04
C ALA A 744 -28.78 -3.98 -11.32
N ALA A 745 -29.80 -3.52 -10.59
CA ALA A 745 -30.28 -2.14 -10.68
C ALA A 745 -29.22 -1.13 -10.23
N LEU A 746 -28.46 -1.43 -9.16
CA LEU A 746 -27.33 -0.61 -8.72
C LEU A 746 -26.20 -0.57 -9.75
N LYS A 747 -25.87 -1.72 -10.37
CA LYS A 747 -24.90 -1.78 -11.47
C LYS A 747 -25.30 -0.87 -12.62
N VAL A 748 -26.56 -0.93 -13.07
CA VAL A 748 -27.04 -0.08 -14.19
C VAL A 748 -26.89 1.41 -13.83
N CYS A 749 -27.27 1.79 -12.60
CA CYS A 749 -27.07 3.15 -12.10
C CYS A 749 -25.58 3.54 -12.09
N ALA A 750 -24.70 2.67 -11.60
CA ALA A 750 -23.26 2.88 -11.57
C ALA A 750 -22.66 3.07 -12.99
N VAL A 751 -23.09 2.28 -13.97
CA VAL A 751 -22.68 2.43 -15.38
C VAL A 751 -23.07 3.80 -15.91
N ASN A 752 -24.31 4.22 -15.68
CA ASN A 752 -24.81 5.52 -16.14
C ASN A 752 -24.07 6.68 -15.46
N LEU A 753 -23.87 6.63 -14.14
CA LEU A 753 -23.09 7.62 -13.39
C LEU A 753 -21.64 7.71 -13.88
N SER A 754 -21.01 6.56 -14.16
CA SER A 754 -19.64 6.53 -14.67
C SER A 754 -19.54 7.20 -16.05
N LYS A 755 -20.51 6.95 -16.94
CA LYS A 755 -20.59 7.63 -18.25
C LYS A 755 -20.74 9.14 -18.08
N ILE A 756 -21.67 9.59 -17.22
CA ILE A 756 -21.87 11.02 -16.93
C ILE A 756 -20.58 11.67 -16.42
N CYS A 757 -19.87 11.01 -15.50
CA CYS A 757 -18.60 11.52 -14.97
C CYS A 757 -17.51 11.58 -16.04
N ASN A 758 -17.46 10.62 -16.97
CA ASN A 758 -16.51 10.64 -18.08
C ASN A 758 -16.79 11.83 -19.02
N ASP A 759 -18.06 12.08 -19.35
CA ASP A 759 -18.44 13.26 -20.14
C ASP A 759 -18.02 14.56 -19.45
N ILE A 760 -18.30 14.71 -18.16
CA ILE A 760 -17.95 15.90 -17.37
C ILE A 760 -16.43 16.10 -17.32
N ARG A 761 -15.65 15.03 -17.11
CA ARG A 761 -14.18 15.09 -17.12
C ARG A 761 -13.64 15.49 -18.50
N MET A 762 -14.22 14.97 -19.58
CA MET A 762 -13.85 15.34 -20.94
C MET A 762 -14.17 16.82 -21.22
N MET A 763 -15.38 17.27 -20.90
CA MET A 763 -15.79 18.65 -21.08
C MET A 763 -14.99 19.64 -20.22
N ALA A 764 -14.56 19.23 -19.02
CA ALA A 764 -13.72 20.04 -18.14
C ALA A 764 -12.21 19.96 -18.45
N SER A 765 -11.78 19.17 -19.44
CA SER A 765 -10.36 19.06 -19.80
C SER A 765 -9.80 20.42 -20.25
N GLY A 766 -8.60 20.78 -19.77
CA GLY A 766 -8.07 22.13 -19.96
C GLY A 766 -6.98 22.52 -18.96
N PRO A 767 -6.75 23.84 -18.75
CA PRO A 767 -7.54 24.97 -19.23
C PRO A 767 -7.17 25.46 -20.65
N ARG A 768 -6.08 24.97 -21.26
CA ARG A 768 -5.61 25.45 -22.58
C ARG A 768 -5.59 24.38 -23.67
N THR A 769 -5.30 23.13 -23.31
CA THR A 769 -5.04 22.02 -24.24
C THR A 769 -6.12 20.95 -24.17
N GLY A 770 -7.37 21.34 -23.91
CA GLY A 770 -8.53 20.45 -23.84
C GLY A 770 -9.79 21.12 -24.39
N LEU A 771 -10.96 20.55 -24.07
CA LEU A 771 -12.25 21.07 -24.53
C LEU A 771 -12.66 22.35 -23.79
N SER A 772 -12.51 22.36 -22.46
CA SER A 772 -12.80 23.50 -21.58
C SER A 772 -14.21 24.09 -21.77
N GLU A 773 -15.18 23.20 -22.01
CA GLU A 773 -16.61 23.55 -22.11
C GLU A 773 -17.25 23.72 -20.73
N LEU A 774 -16.70 23.06 -19.71
CA LEU A 774 -17.13 23.15 -18.32
C LEU A 774 -15.99 23.60 -17.41
N ALA A 775 -16.34 24.29 -16.33
CA ALA A 775 -15.46 24.60 -15.21
C ALA A 775 -16.02 23.98 -13.92
N LEU A 776 -15.25 23.09 -13.31
CA LEU A 776 -15.61 22.44 -12.05
C LEU A 776 -15.05 23.21 -10.85
N PRO A 777 -15.74 23.21 -9.70
CA PRO A 777 -15.23 23.80 -8.47
C PRO A 777 -13.88 23.18 -8.07
N PRO A 778 -12.84 23.99 -7.78
CA PRO A 778 -11.58 23.46 -7.29
C PRO A 778 -11.75 22.90 -5.86
N ARG A 779 -11.34 21.64 -5.65
CA ARG A 779 -11.49 20.97 -4.34
C ARG A 779 -10.18 20.74 -3.61
N GLN A 780 -9.08 20.59 -4.35
CA GLN A 780 -7.74 20.42 -3.82
C GLN A 780 -6.71 20.76 -4.91
N PRO A 781 -5.44 21.03 -4.55
CA PRO A 781 -4.36 21.11 -5.52
C PRO A 781 -4.29 19.82 -6.36
N GLY A 782 -4.38 19.96 -7.69
CA GLY A 782 -4.41 18.84 -8.62
C GLY A 782 -3.03 18.29 -8.97
N SER A 783 -1.96 18.91 -8.48
CA SER A 783 -0.59 18.44 -8.69
C SER A 783 0.31 18.90 -7.55
N SER A 784 1.21 18.01 -7.14
CA SER A 784 2.28 18.31 -6.20
C SER A 784 3.41 19.18 -6.83
N ILE A 785 3.47 19.27 -8.16
CA ILE A 785 4.57 19.96 -8.89
C ILE A 785 4.10 21.09 -9.80
N MET A 786 2.85 21.09 -10.29
CA MET A 786 2.32 22.13 -11.17
C MET A 786 1.39 23.08 -10.38
N PRO A 787 1.87 24.29 -9.98
CA PRO A 787 1.03 25.27 -9.32
C PRO A 787 -0.17 25.65 -10.19
N GLY A 788 -1.36 25.72 -9.59
CA GLY A 788 -2.59 26.13 -10.26
C GLY A 788 -3.31 25.04 -11.06
N LYS A 789 -2.77 23.80 -11.13
CA LYS A 789 -3.52 22.68 -11.73
C LYS A 789 -4.66 22.25 -10.82
N VAL A 790 -5.87 22.12 -11.38
CA VAL A 790 -7.07 21.61 -10.70
C VAL A 790 -7.59 20.40 -11.46
N ASN A 791 -7.79 19.27 -10.78
CA ASN A 791 -8.29 18.04 -11.37
C ASN A 791 -9.79 17.83 -11.06
N PRO A 792 -10.54 17.11 -11.90
CA PRO A 792 -11.95 16.80 -11.68
C PRO A 792 -12.14 15.64 -10.67
N VAL A 793 -11.54 15.74 -9.48
CA VAL A 793 -11.41 14.64 -8.50
C VAL A 793 -12.76 14.07 -8.02
N MET A 794 -13.81 14.89 -8.01
CA MET A 794 -15.16 14.44 -7.61
C MET A 794 -15.78 13.52 -8.66
N ALA A 795 -15.53 13.75 -9.95
CA ALA A 795 -15.98 12.83 -11.00
C ALA A 795 -15.13 11.55 -11.01
N GLU A 796 -13.84 11.65 -10.69
CA GLU A 796 -12.92 10.50 -10.59
C GLU A 796 -13.30 9.53 -9.47
N VAL A 797 -13.70 10.03 -8.29
CA VAL A 797 -14.13 9.16 -7.19
C VAL A 797 -15.48 8.48 -7.47
N VAL A 798 -16.39 9.12 -8.21
CA VAL A 798 -17.63 8.48 -8.68
C VAL A 798 -17.32 7.37 -9.69
N ASN A 799 -16.38 7.58 -10.62
CA ASN A 799 -15.94 6.53 -11.53
C ASN A 799 -15.40 5.30 -10.76
N GLN A 800 -14.49 5.53 -9.80
CA GLN A 800 -13.92 4.44 -8.98
C GLN A 800 -15.00 3.70 -8.17
N THR A 801 -15.93 4.45 -7.58
CA THR A 801 -17.09 3.87 -6.87
C THR A 801 -17.95 3.03 -7.80
N ALA A 802 -18.18 3.50 -9.02
CA ALA A 802 -18.94 2.75 -10.01
C ALA A 802 -18.25 1.43 -10.39
N PHE A 803 -16.92 1.44 -10.54
CA PHE A 803 -16.16 0.21 -10.79
C PHE A 803 -16.29 -0.79 -9.64
N GLN A 804 -16.20 -0.31 -8.39
CA GLN A 804 -16.39 -1.16 -7.21
C GLN A 804 -17.80 -1.78 -7.18
N VAL A 805 -18.85 -0.99 -7.44
CA VAL A 805 -20.24 -1.50 -7.49
C VAL A 805 -20.40 -2.57 -8.59
N MET A 806 -19.78 -2.40 -9.75
CA MET A 806 -19.80 -3.41 -10.82
C MET A 806 -19.07 -4.70 -10.43
N GLY A 807 -17.93 -4.59 -9.72
CA GLY A 807 -17.22 -5.74 -9.18
C GLY A 807 -18.04 -6.48 -8.12
N ASN A 808 -18.63 -5.73 -7.18
CA ASN A 808 -19.51 -6.27 -6.15
C ASN A 808 -20.73 -6.99 -6.75
N ASP A 809 -21.32 -6.45 -7.82
CA ASP A 809 -22.42 -7.11 -8.54
C ASP A 809 -22.01 -8.47 -9.11
N HIS A 810 -20.80 -8.56 -9.68
CA HIS A 810 -20.29 -9.83 -10.17
C HIS A 810 -20.12 -10.84 -9.03
N THR A 811 -19.58 -10.43 -7.89
CA THR A 811 -19.49 -11.28 -6.69
C THR A 811 -20.86 -11.75 -6.20
N ILE A 812 -21.85 -10.84 -6.15
CA ILE A 812 -23.23 -11.18 -5.75
C ILE A 812 -23.86 -12.19 -6.74
N CYS A 813 -23.62 -12.01 -8.05
CA CYS A 813 -24.08 -12.94 -9.08
C CYS A 813 -23.53 -14.36 -8.87
N LEU A 814 -22.21 -14.49 -8.67
CA LEU A 814 -21.56 -15.77 -8.40
C LEU A 814 -22.05 -16.42 -7.10
N ALA A 815 -22.21 -15.61 -6.04
CA ALA A 815 -22.69 -16.10 -4.76
C ALA A 815 -24.17 -16.56 -4.82
N SER A 816 -25.00 -15.86 -5.60
CA SER A 816 -26.42 -16.20 -5.76
C SER A 816 -26.61 -17.50 -6.53
N GLU A 817 -25.82 -17.71 -7.60
CA GLU A 817 -25.88 -18.95 -8.41
C GLU A 817 -25.50 -20.20 -7.61
N ALA A 818 -24.58 -20.07 -6.65
CA ALA A 818 -24.10 -21.17 -5.82
C ALA A 818 -25.11 -21.69 -4.76
N GLY A 819 -26.40 -21.37 -4.90
CA GLY A 819 -27.46 -21.92 -4.03
C GLY A 819 -27.59 -23.44 -4.17
N GLN A 820 -27.80 -24.14 -3.06
CA GLN A 820 -27.88 -25.61 -3.04
C GLN A 820 -29.08 -26.07 -2.23
N PHE A 821 -30.04 -26.71 -2.90
CA PHE A 821 -31.29 -27.17 -2.30
C PHE A 821 -31.97 -26.06 -1.47
N GLU A 822 -32.32 -26.32 -0.21
CA GLU A 822 -33.14 -25.43 0.62
C GLU A 822 -32.42 -24.18 1.16
N LEU A 823 -31.12 -23.97 0.87
CA LEU A 823 -30.36 -22.84 1.40
C LEU A 823 -29.24 -22.36 0.47
N ASN A 824 -29.08 -21.04 0.35
CA ASN A 824 -27.85 -20.45 -0.19
C ASN A 824 -26.89 -20.06 0.94
N VAL A 825 -25.80 -20.81 1.09
CA VAL A 825 -24.81 -20.61 2.15
C VAL A 825 -23.87 -19.41 1.93
N MET A 826 -23.90 -18.82 0.73
CA MET A 826 -23.06 -17.66 0.36
C MET A 826 -23.66 -16.32 0.80
N GLY A 827 -24.76 -16.35 1.58
CA GLY A 827 -25.41 -15.17 2.13
C GLY A 827 -24.49 -14.10 2.75
N PRO A 828 -23.44 -14.44 3.54
CA PRO A 828 -22.55 -13.45 4.12
C PRO A 828 -21.83 -12.56 3.10
N VAL A 829 -21.31 -13.14 2.01
CA VAL A 829 -20.62 -12.35 0.97
C VAL A 829 -21.60 -11.52 0.13
N ILE A 830 -22.84 -12.00 -0.05
CA ILE A 830 -23.94 -11.20 -0.65
C ILE A 830 -24.23 -9.98 0.24
N ALA A 831 -24.39 -10.19 1.55
CA ALA A 831 -24.66 -9.12 2.51
C ALA A 831 -23.57 -8.05 2.52
N LEU A 832 -22.31 -8.45 2.59
CA LEU A 832 -21.16 -7.54 2.54
C LEU A 832 -21.20 -6.66 1.30
N ASN A 833 -21.27 -7.28 0.11
CA ASN A 833 -21.16 -6.58 -1.16
C ASN A 833 -22.38 -5.69 -1.45
N LEU A 834 -23.59 -6.15 -1.11
CA LEU A 834 -24.83 -5.39 -1.36
C LEU A 834 -24.89 -4.15 -0.47
N LEU A 835 -24.65 -4.31 0.85
CA LEU A 835 -24.68 -3.20 1.80
C LEU A 835 -23.53 -2.21 1.55
N GLN A 836 -22.34 -2.71 1.18
CA GLN A 836 -21.23 -1.85 0.76
C GLN A 836 -21.62 -1.02 -0.47
N SER A 837 -22.14 -1.65 -1.54
CA SER A 837 -22.55 -0.97 -2.78
C SER A 837 -23.56 0.14 -2.51
N LEU A 838 -24.59 -0.12 -1.71
CA LEU A 838 -25.59 0.88 -1.34
C LEU A 838 -24.96 2.07 -0.59
N LYS A 839 -24.06 1.81 0.36
CA LYS A 839 -23.39 2.85 1.17
C LYS A 839 -22.43 3.69 0.34
N ILE A 840 -21.52 3.07 -0.41
CA ILE A 840 -20.50 3.80 -1.17
C ILE A 840 -21.12 4.60 -2.31
N LEU A 841 -22.13 4.05 -2.99
CA LEU A 841 -22.81 4.74 -4.09
C LEU A 841 -23.56 5.97 -3.57
N ARG A 842 -24.27 5.85 -2.44
CA ARG A 842 -24.91 7.00 -1.79
C ARG A 842 -23.90 8.09 -1.45
N ASN A 843 -22.82 7.73 -0.78
CA ASN A 843 -21.79 8.69 -0.37
C ASN A 843 -21.14 9.38 -1.57
N ALA A 844 -20.81 8.63 -2.62
CA ALA A 844 -20.21 9.17 -3.83
C ALA A 844 -21.16 10.14 -4.56
N VAL A 845 -22.45 9.79 -4.68
CA VAL A 845 -23.46 10.69 -5.27
C VAL A 845 -23.61 11.96 -4.43
N ASP A 846 -23.70 11.84 -3.11
CA ASP A 846 -23.84 12.99 -2.21
C ASP A 846 -22.68 14.00 -2.34
N VAL A 847 -21.43 13.52 -2.27
CA VAL A 847 -20.27 14.43 -2.42
C VAL A 847 -20.15 14.98 -3.84
N PHE A 848 -20.55 14.20 -4.85
CA PHE A 848 -20.54 14.65 -6.24
C PHE A 848 -21.53 15.78 -6.50
N VAL A 849 -22.75 15.70 -5.96
CA VAL A 849 -23.73 16.78 -6.06
C VAL A 849 -23.18 18.05 -5.42
N ARG A 850 -22.83 17.98 -4.13
CA ARG A 850 -22.45 19.15 -3.31
C ARG A 850 -21.15 19.80 -3.77
N PHE A 851 -20.16 19.01 -4.17
CA PHE A 851 -18.80 19.50 -4.42
C PHE A 851 -18.42 19.57 -5.90
N ALA A 852 -19.28 19.09 -6.81
CA ALA A 852 -19.04 19.21 -8.24
C ALA A 852 -20.23 19.85 -8.95
N ILE A 853 -21.43 19.26 -8.87
CA ILE A 853 -22.56 19.65 -9.71
C ILE A 853 -23.12 21.01 -9.33
N GLU A 854 -23.36 21.32 -8.05
CA GLU A 854 -23.98 22.60 -7.66
C GLU A 854 -23.16 23.83 -8.12
N GLY A 855 -21.83 23.76 -7.96
CA GLY A 855 -20.90 24.81 -8.38
C GLY A 855 -20.41 24.71 -9.82
N LEU A 856 -20.94 23.79 -10.64
CA LEU A 856 -20.50 23.62 -12.02
C LEU A 856 -20.89 24.83 -12.88
N GLU A 857 -19.95 25.33 -13.67
CA GLU A 857 -20.16 26.44 -14.61
C GLU A 857 -19.89 26.02 -16.06
N ALA A 858 -20.59 26.68 -17.00
CA ALA A 858 -20.44 26.46 -18.43
C ALA A 858 -19.65 27.59 -19.08
N ASN A 859 -18.69 27.25 -19.94
CA ASN A 859 -17.93 28.21 -20.72
C ASN A 859 -18.68 28.57 -22.02
N ARG A 860 -19.54 29.58 -21.93
CA ARG A 860 -20.40 30.05 -23.03
C ARG A 860 -19.62 30.46 -24.27
N GLU A 861 -18.56 31.25 -24.08
CA GLU A 861 -17.71 31.74 -25.19
C GLU A 861 -17.03 30.59 -25.92
N ARG A 862 -16.54 29.59 -25.17
CA ARG A 862 -15.91 28.41 -25.76
C ARG A 862 -16.90 27.57 -26.57
N GLY A 863 -18.11 27.35 -26.04
CA GLY A 863 -19.18 26.65 -26.75
C GLY A 863 -19.54 27.32 -28.08
N GLN A 864 -19.78 28.64 -28.05
CA GLN A 864 -20.06 29.44 -29.25
C GLN A 864 -18.92 29.40 -30.26
N SER A 865 -17.67 29.49 -29.79
CA SER A 865 -16.49 29.40 -30.65
C SER A 865 -16.41 28.05 -31.36
N TYR A 866 -16.74 26.93 -30.71
CA TYR A 866 -16.75 25.63 -31.37
C TYR A 866 -17.81 25.55 -32.46
N VAL A 867 -19.02 26.07 -32.20
CA VAL A 867 -20.09 26.07 -33.21
C VAL A 867 -19.71 26.91 -34.41
N LYS A 868 -19.18 28.12 -34.19
CA LYS A 868 -18.79 29.04 -35.28
C LYS A 868 -17.71 28.44 -36.19
N ASN A 869 -16.78 27.68 -35.62
CA ASN A 869 -15.61 27.17 -36.35
C ASN A 869 -15.81 25.74 -36.89
N SER A 870 -16.92 25.08 -36.58
CA SER A 870 -17.16 23.69 -37.00
C SER A 870 -17.84 23.62 -38.36
N PHE A 871 -17.49 22.60 -39.15
CA PHE A 871 -18.20 22.26 -40.39
C PHE A 871 -19.53 21.55 -40.13
N GLY A 872 -19.84 21.19 -38.88
CA GLY A 872 -21.10 20.54 -38.50
C GLY A 872 -22.35 21.32 -38.87
N ILE A 873 -22.28 22.66 -38.79
CA ILE A 873 -23.38 23.59 -39.10
C ILE A 873 -23.87 23.48 -40.55
N VAL A 874 -23.02 22.99 -41.46
CA VAL A 874 -23.36 22.78 -42.88
C VAL A 874 -24.50 21.79 -43.05
N THR A 875 -24.69 20.89 -42.09
CA THR A 875 -25.80 19.92 -42.11
C THR A 875 -27.17 20.61 -42.20
N ALA A 876 -27.32 21.80 -41.61
CA ALA A 876 -28.55 22.60 -41.71
C ALA A 876 -28.84 23.10 -43.13
N LEU A 877 -27.83 23.15 -44.01
CA LEU A 877 -27.96 23.58 -45.41
C LEU A 877 -28.42 22.45 -46.33
N ASN A 878 -28.34 21.18 -45.91
CA ASN A 878 -28.68 20.04 -46.77
C ASN A 878 -30.09 20.12 -47.38
N PRO A 879 -31.16 20.52 -46.63
CA PRO A 879 -32.50 20.67 -47.20
C PRO A 879 -32.64 21.86 -48.15
N HIS A 880 -31.75 22.85 -48.08
CA HIS A 880 -31.82 24.09 -48.87
C HIS A 880 -30.97 24.04 -50.14
N LEU A 881 -29.76 23.47 -50.05
CA LEU A 881 -28.77 23.47 -51.14
C LEU A 881 -28.51 22.07 -51.72
N GLY A 882 -28.99 21.02 -51.06
CA GLY A 882 -28.68 19.64 -51.40
C GLY A 882 -27.32 19.17 -50.86
N TYR A 883 -27.21 17.86 -50.62
CA TYR A 883 -26.05 17.24 -49.97
C TYR A 883 -24.74 17.43 -50.76
N GLU A 884 -24.76 17.27 -52.09
CA GLU A 884 -23.53 17.37 -52.90
C GLU A 884 -22.92 18.76 -52.86
N VAL A 885 -23.77 19.80 -52.89
CA VAL A 885 -23.35 21.20 -52.80
C VAL A 885 -22.77 21.49 -51.41
N ALA A 886 -23.48 21.09 -50.36
CA ALA A 886 -23.04 21.22 -48.97
C ALA A 886 -21.69 20.51 -48.70
N ALA A 887 -21.53 19.28 -49.18
CA ALA A 887 -20.29 18.53 -49.06
C ALA A 887 -19.13 19.17 -49.86
N GLY A 888 -19.43 19.75 -51.03
CA GLY A 888 -18.49 20.50 -51.84
C GLY A 888 -17.93 21.72 -51.09
N LEU A 889 -18.80 22.48 -50.42
CA LEU A 889 -18.42 23.65 -49.61
C LEU A 889 -17.44 23.27 -48.49
N VAL A 890 -17.65 22.15 -47.80
CA VAL A 890 -16.73 21.68 -46.73
C VAL A 890 -15.36 21.31 -47.29
N LYS A 891 -15.30 20.57 -48.40
CA LYS A 891 -14.03 20.21 -49.05
C LYS A 891 -13.24 21.44 -49.47
N GLU A 892 -13.95 22.46 -49.94
CA GLU A 892 -13.33 23.69 -50.39
C GLU A 892 -12.85 24.56 -49.23
N ALA A 893 -13.64 24.71 -48.18
CA ALA A 893 -13.23 25.43 -46.96
C ALA A 893 -11.96 24.82 -46.35
N LEU A 894 -11.86 23.49 -46.33
CA LEU A 894 -10.64 22.78 -45.89
C LEU A 894 -9.43 23.07 -46.78
N ARG A 895 -9.64 23.30 -48.09
CA ARG A 895 -8.56 23.56 -49.05
C ARG A 895 -8.12 25.02 -49.05
N THR A 896 -9.05 25.96 -48.91
CA THR A 896 -8.80 27.40 -49.07
C THR A 896 -8.57 28.12 -47.74
N GLY A 897 -9.04 27.54 -46.63
CA GLY A 897 -9.03 28.18 -45.32
C GLY A 897 -10.13 29.23 -45.11
N LEU A 898 -11.00 29.43 -46.11
CA LEU A 898 -12.18 30.30 -45.99
C LEU A 898 -13.25 29.65 -45.12
N SER A 899 -14.03 30.45 -44.42
CA SER A 899 -15.20 29.98 -43.70
C SER A 899 -16.31 29.56 -44.66
N ILE A 900 -17.19 28.66 -44.22
CA ILE A 900 -18.36 28.26 -45.00
C ILE A 900 -19.24 29.46 -45.36
N GLN A 901 -19.39 30.41 -44.44
CA GLN A 901 -20.19 31.62 -44.65
C GLN A 901 -19.62 32.48 -45.79
N GLU A 902 -18.30 32.63 -45.85
CA GLU A 902 -17.63 33.35 -46.94
C GLU A 902 -17.86 32.65 -48.29
N LEU A 903 -17.73 31.31 -48.33
CA LEU A 903 -17.92 30.54 -49.57
C LEU A 903 -19.38 30.57 -50.08
N ILE A 904 -20.37 30.58 -49.18
CA ILE A 904 -21.80 30.69 -49.54
C ILE A 904 -22.09 32.05 -50.18
N LEU A 905 -21.55 33.12 -49.58
CA LEU A 905 -21.75 34.49 -50.07
C LEU A 905 -21.00 34.74 -51.38
N GLU A 906 -19.76 34.24 -51.52
CA GLU A 906 -18.95 34.37 -52.73
C GLU A 906 -19.61 33.67 -53.93
N ARG A 907 -20.27 32.53 -53.69
CA ARG A 907 -20.95 31.75 -54.72
C ARG A 907 -22.41 32.14 -54.94
N HIS A 908 -22.90 33.15 -54.22
CA HIS A 908 -24.30 33.60 -54.27
C HIS A 908 -25.31 32.45 -54.08
N LEU A 909 -24.98 31.47 -53.21
CA LEU A 909 -25.84 30.31 -52.96
C LEU A 909 -27.02 30.65 -52.05
N LEU A 910 -26.84 31.60 -51.13
CA LEU A 910 -27.86 32.17 -50.26
C LEU A 910 -27.55 33.66 -50.04
N SER A 911 -28.59 34.46 -49.81
CA SER A 911 -28.40 35.81 -49.25
C SER A 911 -27.90 35.75 -47.80
N LYS A 912 -27.36 36.87 -47.30
CA LYS A 912 -26.91 36.95 -45.91
C LYS A 912 -28.08 36.74 -44.93
N GLU A 913 -29.23 37.30 -45.25
CA GLU A 913 -30.45 37.20 -44.45
C GLU A 913 -30.97 35.75 -44.38
N GLU A 914 -30.99 35.04 -45.51
CA GLU A 914 -31.36 33.62 -45.55
C GLU A 914 -30.36 32.75 -44.78
N MET A 915 -29.07 33.02 -44.95
CA MET A 915 -28.01 32.31 -44.25
C MET A 915 -28.07 32.51 -42.73
N ASP A 916 -28.29 33.73 -42.26
CA ASP A 916 -28.41 34.05 -40.83
C ASP A 916 -29.63 33.35 -40.19
N ILE A 917 -30.71 33.15 -40.95
CA ILE A 917 -31.90 32.42 -40.51
C ILE A 917 -31.65 30.91 -40.45
N ILE A 918 -31.06 30.33 -41.52
CA ILE A 918 -30.86 28.87 -41.63
C ILE A 918 -29.76 28.38 -40.68
N LEU A 919 -28.70 29.16 -40.52
CA LEU A 919 -27.57 28.85 -39.64
C LEU A 919 -27.75 29.40 -38.22
N ASP A 920 -28.96 29.80 -37.83
CA ASP A 920 -29.27 30.19 -36.45
C ASP A 920 -28.99 29.01 -35.50
N PRO A 921 -28.02 29.13 -34.58
CA PRO A 921 -27.63 28.01 -33.73
C PRO A 921 -28.72 27.52 -32.79
N MET A 922 -29.72 28.33 -32.45
CA MET A 922 -30.84 27.89 -31.62
C MET A 922 -31.81 27.02 -32.40
N GLN A 923 -32.21 27.42 -33.62
CA GLN A 923 -33.09 26.61 -34.48
C GLN A 923 -32.48 25.24 -34.80
N MET A 924 -31.15 25.17 -34.97
CA MET A 924 -30.43 23.92 -35.23
C MET A 924 -30.49 22.90 -34.07
N THR A 925 -30.97 23.31 -32.89
CA THR A 925 -31.07 22.44 -31.69
C THR A 925 -32.48 21.94 -31.41
N THR A 926 -33.45 22.30 -32.24
CA THR A 926 -34.87 21.91 -32.09
C THR A 926 -35.35 21.09 -33.29
N PRO A 927 -36.30 20.14 -33.11
CA PRO A 927 -36.87 19.41 -34.23
C PRO A 927 -37.55 20.34 -35.25
N GLY A 928 -37.25 20.15 -36.53
CA GLY A 928 -37.77 20.94 -37.65
C GLY A 928 -36.67 21.29 -38.66
N ILE A 929 -37.05 21.70 -39.87
CA ILE A 929 -36.08 22.22 -40.85
C ILE A 929 -35.81 23.70 -40.52
N ALA A 930 -34.56 24.07 -40.26
CA ALA A 930 -34.20 25.47 -40.00
C ALA A 930 -34.55 26.34 -41.21
N GLY A 931 -35.28 27.44 -41.00
CA GLY A 931 -35.72 28.29 -42.10
C GLY A 931 -36.64 27.62 -43.13
N GLU A 932 -37.44 26.60 -42.75
CA GLU A 932 -38.29 25.80 -43.67
C GLU A 932 -39.08 26.63 -44.70
N TRP A 933 -39.59 27.81 -44.33
CA TRP A 933 -40.37 28.70 -45.21
C TRP A 933 -39.56 29.34 -46.35
N LEU A 934 -38.24 29.14 -46.38
CA LEU A 934 -37.35 29.56 -47.46
C LEU A 934 -37.24 28.47 -48.55
N ILE A 935 -37.62 27.23 -48.24
CA ILE A 935 -37.56 26.11 -49.18
C ILE A 935 -38.69 26.25 -50.21
N GLY A 936 -38.32 26.32 -51.49
CA GLY A 936 -39.28 26.40 -52.61
C GLY A 936 -39.69 27.81 -53.04
N ARG A 937 -38.96 28.86 -52.66
CA ARG A 937 -39.21 30.24 -53.11
C ARG A 937 -38.81 30.54 -54.56
N ASP A 938 -38.12 29.63 -55.25
CA ASP A 938 -37.70 29.78 -56.66
C ASP A 938 -38.85 29.59 -57.69
N GLY A 939 -40.02 30.17 -57.42
CA GLY A 939 -41.19 30.12 -58.30
C GLY A 939 -41.95 31.43 -58.46
N GLU A 940 -41.65 32.48 -57.69
CA GLU A 940 -42.27 33.81 -57.85
C GLU A 940 -41.25 34.93 -57.65
N GLN A 941 -40.30 35.07 -58.58
CA GLN A 941 -39.69 36.36 -58.95
C GLN A 941 -39.10 36.34 -60.35
#